data_AF-M2Y669-F1
#
_entry.id   AF-M2Y669-F1
#
_cell.length_a   1.000
_cell.length_b   1.000
_cell.length_c   1.000
_cell.angle_alpha   90.00
_cell.angle_beta   90.00
_cell.angle_gamma   90.00
#
_symmetry.space_group_name_H-M   'P 1'
#
loop_
_entity.id
_entity.type
_entity.pdbx_description
1 polymer ?
#
loop_
_entity_poly.entity_id
_entity_poly.type
_entity_poly.pdbx_seq_one_letter_code
_entity_poly.pdbx_strand_id
1 'polypeptide(L)'
;MGFNLTTIEKLFGLIIMVFVIYSSKWLCKPLSFFSLNRKIFSSTLNFWITDLIYLKRRIGLYQKSNAVQVLVPKMGPKKNNKPTLFKYTKQSQLWNNPVVSFFQGVDRRWILFLVAILHGTFSPSVRILFDLPHAPDSALFNTLRLLLSSSLYLPILIHSFIRNKEESMDISRGKSVGSSFKASYSWLLAGMELGIWVFLGNVSQVVGLETTSASRASFLVQLQTLFVPIISGWLGYVSSRSDRFASIISIIGVAILSSSKSYSSSNRISFLGDGLEILAAAFFSVYVIRLGYYARLYSSISLASVKVSMQALLSMIWLLWDNVQSNQHHDTPLHTWFMTSFESMQSFLHTDDKWIFVSVILWTGVMISGVSTLLQTFGQEQVSSSDAAMIYATQPLWACMFSFLLLHESLQSSDWLGGLFILGEIMRWTRWNREVEQHLIVHHSQRLWSLESLLFWLLVVIVLSWVGVVVTRQLSYPILSRFKKSRNLEGFFHISDIHMDPLYQPTWSLEQGWSCRRPSLHLSVSDQHNLRPVWETIHNSSELAYPFGRLGCDSSIFLVESMLQAMKKVCSFPAFILFTGDLVAHEVPHKLHKETILRWLDLYRYYFPNTCWIPVVGNHDIFIPYSDDDDRFRNIDDMERYVIQQLGQLEQLYFQNTSYSFQTLGCHSYHMMNDELRVIVYNSLWFTPRFWSSGLLSIGRNDSSERVGIDDEICESMSSLYSVQQQQIWLRKELFNAIGKKVILVSHIPPGWKSSEEYNWCPVFVDWFVSLMREYSIRKDMLSIQLYGDHTNDELRVMTQKDHSLQVISTLLIHSGLSSRRRVPGNPSFRWVDIENQQSHSPIRDYTVYIFPLQRINWEWKWKSMGRSDPFSSMSMIPWKLLYRWSELYKVSTIDAKNMADWIEKLSKDFDTLENYVWAQTIGMMGRNGMECTLCDILYIDQSNHQQCCQPS
;
A
#
# COMPACT_ATOMS: atom_id res chain seq x y z
N MET A 1 7.91 -18.12 17.75
CA MET A 1 7.08 -18.93 16.83
C MET A 1 7.93 -19.30 15.61
N GLY A 2 8.65 -20.42 15.67
CA GLY A 2 9.54 -20.85 14.58
C GLY A 2 9.03 -22.13 13.95
N PHE A 3 8.03 -22.04 13.07
CA PHE A 3 7.66 -23.17 12.21
C PHE A 3 8.42 -23.01 10.88
N ASN A 4 9.29 -23.97 10.59
CA ASN A 4 10.13 -24.00 9.39
C ASN A 4 9.25 -24.15 8.13
N LEU A 5 9.46 -23.30 7.11
CA LEU A 5 8.68 -23.25 5.85
C LEU A 5 8.52 -24.62 5.19
N THR A 6 9.55 -25.46 5.30
CA THR A 6 9.57 -26.82 4.76
C THR A 6 8.53 -27.74 5.40
N THR A 7 8.08 -27.49 6.63
CA THR A 7 7.06 -28.28 7.32
C THR A 7 5.66 -27.93 6.82
N ILE A 8 5.41 -26.67 6.46
CA ILE A 8 4.11 -26.19 5.94
C ILE A 8 3.95 -26.57 4.47
N GLU A 9 5.00 -26.45 3.65
CA GLU A 9 5.00 -26.97 2.27
C GLU A 9 4.78 -28.49 2.24
N LYS A 10 5.35 -29.24 3.20
CA LYS A 10 5.07 -30.66 3.38
C LYS A 10 3.64 -30.92 3.84
N LEU A 11 3.02 -30.05 4.64
CA LEU A 11 1.63 -30.19 5.09
C LEU A 11 0.64 -29.91 3.94
N PHE A 12 0.88 -28.87 3.15
CA PHE A 12 0.09 -28.55 1.95
C PHE A 12 0.27 -29.62 0.86
N GLY A 13 1.51 -30.06 0.67
CA GLY A 13 1.84 -31.23 -0.15
C GLY A 13 1.13 -32.49 0.36
N LEU A 14 1.04 -32.71 1.68
CA LEU A 14 0.31 -33.83 2.27
C LEU A 14 -1.21 -33.71 2.05
N ILE A 15 -1.80 -32.51 2.14
CA ILE A 15 -3.25 -32.31 1.91
C ILE A 15 -3.58 -32.52 0.43
N ILE A 16 -2.81 -31.92 -0.48
CA ILE A 16 -2.95 -32.13 -1.93
C ILE A 16 -2.68 -33.60 -2.28
N MET A 17 -1.64 -34.22 -1.71
CA MET A 17 -1.32 -35.63 -1.95
C MET A 17 -2.34 -36.56 -1.31
N VAL A 18 -2.97 -36.23 -0.17
CA VAL A 18 -4.10 -37.00 0.39
C VAL A 18 -5.32 -36.88 -0.52
N PHE A 19 -5.64 -35.69 -1.03
CA PHE A 19 -6.73 -35.50 -1.99
C PHE A 19 -6.46 -36.22 -3.34
N VAL A 20 -5.22 -36.12 -3.84
CA VAL A 20 -4.76 -36.75 -5.08
C VAL A 20 -4.65 -38.28 -4.93
N ILE A 21 -4.13 -38.80 -3.82
CA ILE A 21 -4.08 -40.26 -3.51
C ILE A 21 -5.49 -40.82 -3.29
N TYR A 22 -6.40 -40.06 -2.70
CA TYR A 22 -7.81 -40.48 -2.61
C TYR A 22 -8.53 -40.44 -3.97
N SER A 23 -8.17 -39.51 -4.85
CA SER A 23 -8.66 -39.48 -6.24
C SER A 23 -8.01 -40.54 -7.13
N SER A 24 -6.75 -40.93 -6.89
CA SER A 24 -6.02 -41.92 -7.68
C SER A 24 -6.35 -43.37 -7.32
N LYS A 25 -7.01 -43.61 -6.19
CA LYS A 25 -7.67 -44.91 -5.91
C LYS A 25 -8.77 -45.28 -6.92
N TRP A 26 -9.18 -44.33 -7.77
CA TRP A 26 -10.17 -44.54 -8.84
C TRP A 26 -9.55 -44.67 -10.24
N LEU A 27 -8.23 -44.48 -10.38
CA LEU A 27 -7.49 -44.73 -11.61
C LEU A 27 -6.66 -45.99 -11.44
N CYS A 28 -7.09 -47.10 -12.05
CA CYS A 28 -6.29 -48.31 -12.11
C CYS A 28 -4.94 -48.04 -12.80
N LYS A 29 -3.85 -48.37 -12.08
CA LYS A 29 -2.41 -48.35 -12.40
C LYS A 29 -1.65 -47.04 -12.11
N PRO A 30 -0.62 -47.06 -11.23
CA PRO A 30 0.26 -45.92 -11.02
C PRO A 30 1.32 -45.83 -12.12
N LEU A 31 1.40 -44.68 -12.80
CA LEU A 31 2.58 -44.28 -13.58
C LEU A 31 3.70 -43.89 -12.61
N SER A 32 4.86 -44.50 -12.81
CA SER A 32 6.07 -44.32 -12.00
C SER A 32 6.75 -42.99 -12.31
N PHE A 33 6.58 -41.99 -11.43
CA PHE A 33 7.46 -40.83 -11.38
C PHE A 33 7.59 -40.36 -9.93
N PHE A 34 8.81 -40.01 -9.51
CA PHE A 34 9.30 -39.71 -8.16
C PHE A 34 9.87 -40.88 -7.33
N SER A 35 11.14 -41.20 -7.62
CA SER A 35 12.07 -41.76 -6.65
C SER A 35 12.79 -40.62 -5.90
N LEU A 36 12.36 -40.30 -4.67
CA LEU A 36 13.23 -39.58 -3.73
C LEU A 36 12.88 -39.88 -2.27
N ASN A 37 13.87 -40.43 -1.55
CA ASN A 37 14.02 -40.60 -0.10
C ASN A 37 12.95 -41.36 0.74
N ARG A 38 13.10 -42.69 0.75
CA ARG A 38 12.33 -43.68 1.56
C ARG A 38 12.54 -43.62 3.10
N LYS A 39 13.61 -42.98 3.62
CA LYS A 39 13.97 -43.10 5.05
C LYS A 39 13.32 -42.09 6.00
N ILE A 40 12.86 -40.93 5.51
CA ILE A 40 12.12 -39.95 6.33
C ILE A 40 10.60 -40.24 6.30
N PHE A 41 10.15 -41.10 5.37
CA PHE A 41 8.73 -41.35 5.11
C PHE A 41 8.10 -42.47 5.97
N SER A 42 8.89 -43.37 6.59
CA SER A 42 8.33 -44.57 7.24
C SER A 42 7.85 -44.34 8.68
N SER A 43 8.39 -43.36 9.42
CA SER A 43 8.01 -43.14 10.83
C SER A 43 6.71 -42.34 10.98
N THR A 44 6.51 -41.33 10.13
CA THR A 44 5.32 -40.46 10.19
C THR A 44 4.10 -41.12 9.54
N LEU A 45 4.29 -41.91 8.47
CA LEU A 45 3.20 -42.62 7.80
C LEU A 45 2.64 -43.78 8.65
N ASN A 46 3.50 -44.47 9.41
CA ASN A 46 3.04 -45.53 10.33
C ASN A 46 2.21 -44.98 11.49
N PHE A 47 2.50 -43.79 12.00
CA PHE A 47 1.67 -43.16 13.04
C PHE A 47 0.24 -42.88 12.54
N TRP A 48 0.10 -42.28 11.35
CA TRP A 48 -1.20 -41.97 10.76
C TRP A 48 -1.98 -43.18 10.21
N ILE A 49 -1.30 -44.21 9.69
CA ILE A 49 -1.95 -45.46 9.25
C ILE A 49 -2.55 -46.21 10.45
N THR A 50 -1.89 -46.19 11.60
CA THR A 50 -2.38 -46.87 12.81
C THR A 50 -3.64 -46.17 13.36
N ASP A 51 -3.68 -44.84 13.35
CA ASP A 51 -4.85 -44.05 13.74
C ASP A 51 -6.00 -44.15 12.72
N LEU A 52 -5.72 -44.24 11.42
CA LEU A 52 -6.74 -44.46 10.38
C LEU A 52 -7.34 -45.87 10.44
N ILE A 53 -6.54 -46.90 10.78
CA ILE A 53 -7.03 -48.26 11.03
C ILE A 53 -7.89 -48.30 12.31
N TYR A 54 -7.54 -47.53 13.33
CA TYR A 54 -8.33 -47.36 14.55
C TYR A 54 -9.67 -46.64 14.28
N LEU A 55 -9.66 -45.59 13.46
CA LEU A 55 -10.86 -44.86 13.05
C LEU A 55 -11.80 -45.72 12.18
N LYS A 56 -11.24 -46.53 11.27
CA LYS A 56 -12.01 -47.45 10.41
C LYS A 56 -12.72 -48.54 11.21
N ARG A 57 -12.10 -49.05 12.29
CA ARG A 57 -12.75 -49.98 13.24
C ARG A 57 -13.86 -49.31 14.05
N ARG A 58 -13.73 -48.02 14.38
CA ARG A 58 -14.75 -47.27 15.12
C ARG A 58 -15.96 -46.88 14.26
N ILE A 59 -15.74 -46.55 12.99
CA ILE A 59 -16.80 -46.25 12.01
C ILE A 59 -17.59 -47.53 11.62
N GLY A 60 -16.93 -48.68 11.55
CA GLY A 60 -17.59 -49.97 11.29
C GLY A 60 -18.60 -50.41 12.36
N LEU A 61 -18.55 -49.84 13.57
CA LEU A 61 -19.49 -50.14 14.66
C LEU A 61 -20.77 -49.27 14.65
N TYR A 62 -20.84 -48.22 13.82
CA TYR A 62 -21.98 -47.30 13.75
C TYR A 62 -22.92 -47.52 12.53
N GLN A 63 -22.65 -48.50 11.67
CA GLN A 63 -23.54 -48.89 10.57
C GLN A 63 -24.71 -49.76 11.08
N LYS A 64 -25.69 -49.15 11.74
CA LYS A 64 -27.08 -49.64 11.73
C LYS A 64 -27.93 -48.64 10.95
N SER A 65 -28.49 -49.12 9.85
CA SER A 65 -29.27 -48.37 8.86
C SER A 65 -30.52 -47.76 9.47
N ASN A 66 -30.62 -46.42 9.48
CA ASN A 66 -31.88 -45.72 9.66
C ASN A 66 -32.21 -44.96 8.38
N ALA A 67 -33.22 -45.43 7.65
CA ALA A 67 -33.79 -44.73 6.51
C ALA A 67 -34.53 -43.47 7.03
N VAL A 68 -34.07 -42.28 6.64
CA VAL A 68 -34.73 -41.02 6.98
C VAL A 68 -35.88 -40.78 6.00
N GLN A 69 -37.11 -40.77 6.51
CA GLN A 69 -38.32 -40.46 5.75
C GLN A 69 -38.50 -38.93 5.69
N VAL A 70 -38.60 -38.35 4.48
CA VAL A 70 -38.82 -36.91 4.30
C VAL A 70 -40.22 -36.67 3.73
N LEU A 71 -41.00 -35.83 4.39
CA LEU A 71 -42.34 -35.38 3.97
C LEU A 71 -42.22 -34.04 3.23
N VAL A 72 -42.75 -33.95 2.00
CA VAL A 72 -42.73 -32.72 1.19
C VAL A 72 -44.17 -32.30 0.85
N PRO A 73 -44.62 -31.05 1.12
CA PRO A 73 -45.90 -30.53 0.65
C PRO A 73 -45.83 -30.11 -0.83
N LYS A 74 -46.92 -30.32 -1.58
CA LYS A 74 -47.03 -30.06 -3.02
C LYS A 74 -47.09 -28.54 -3.32
N MET A 75 -46.29 -28.05 -4.26
CA MET A 75 -46.44 -26.70 -4.81
C MET A 75 -47.55 -26.68 -5.87
N GLY A 76 -48.58 -25.86 -5.65
CA GLY A 76 -49.61 -25.55 -6.64
C GLY A 76 -50.64 -24.58 -6.06
N PRO A 77 -51.18 -23.63 -6.84
CA PRO A 77 -52.16 -22.68 -6.33
C PRO A 77 -53.55 -23.32 -6.39
N LYS A 78 -54.15 -23.68 -5.23
CA LYS A 78 -55.59 -23.51 -4.93
C LYS A 78 -56.02 -24.17 -3.61
N LYS A 79 -57.03 -23.51 -3.03
CA LYS A 79 -57.79 -23.80 -1.81
C LYS A 79 -58.37 -25.23 -1.78
N ASN A 80 -58.38 -25.80 -0.56
CA ASN A 80 -59.16 -26.96 -0.13
C ASN A 80 -58.96 -28.27 -0.91
N ASN A 81 -57.91 -29.02 -0.55
CA ASN A 81 -57.99 -30.47 -0.37
C ASN A 81 -56.74 -30.99 0.35
N LYS A 82 -56.92 -32.00 1.23
CA LYS A 82 -55.88 -32.60 2.08
C LYS A 82 -54.63 -32.97 1.26
N PRO A 83 -53.40 -32.77 1.80
CA PRO A 83 -52.18 -33.06 1.06
C PRO A 83 -52.03 -34.57 0.84
N THR A 84 -52.07 -35.02 -0.42
CA THR A 84 -51.64 -36.37 -0.80
C THR A 84 -50.12 -36.45 -0.70
N LEU A 85 -49.62 -37.20 0.29
CA LEU A 85 -48.19 -37.47 0.53
C LEU A 85 -47.60 -38.34 -0.60
N PHE A 86 -46.51 -37.88 -1.22
CA PHE A 86 -45.61 -38.78 -1.97
C PHE A 86 -44.43 -39.18 -1.07
N LYS A 87 -44.23 -40.48 -0.89
CA LYS A 87 -43.04 -41.06 -0.23
C LYS A 87 -41.89 -41.06 -1.24
N TYR A 88 -40.87 -40.24 -1.02
CA TYR A 88 -39.57 -40.38 -1.71
C TYR A 88 -38.57 -40.98 -0.73
N THR A 89 -38.11 -42.20 -1.01
CA THR A 89 -36.99 -42.82 -0.32
C THR A 89 -35.71 -42.38 -1.04
N LYS A 90 -34.91 -41.50 -0.44
CA LYS A 90 -33.60 -41.11 -1.00
C LYS A 90 -32.73 -42.37 -0.98
N GLN A 91 -32.53 -43.03 -2.12
CA GLN A 91 -31.83 -44.30 -2.21
C GLN A 91 -30.38 -44.11 -1.76
N SER A 92 -30.10 -44.59 -0.55
CA SER A 92 -28.96 -44.25 0.27
C SER A 92 -27.75 -45.16 -0.02
N GLN A 93 -27.24 -45.17 -1.26
CA GLN A 93 -26.06 -45.97 -1.60
C GLN A 93 -24.79 -45.17 -1.93
N LEU A 94 -24.85 -43.83 -2.02
CA LEU A 94 -23.65 -42.98 -2.14
C LEU A 94 -23.03 -42.57 -0.79
N TRP A 95 -23.62 -43.01 0.33
CA TRP A 95 -23.13 -42.72 1.70
C TRP A 95 -21.81 -43.40 2.08
N ASN A 96 -21.23 -44.20 1.17
CA ASN A 96 -19.88 -44.73 1.33
C ASN A 96 -18.79 -43.73 0.92
N ASN A 97 -19.14 -42.48 0.58
CA ASN A 97 -18.14 -41.45 0.33
C ASN A 97 -17.54 -40.96 1.67
N PRO A 98 -16.23 -41.21 1.92
CA PRO A 98 -15.58 -40.88 3.19
C PRO A 98 -15.68 -39.40 3.57
N VAL A 99 -15.80 -38.51 2.57
CA VAL A 99 -15.93 -37.05 2.77
C VAL A 99 -17.30 -36.69 3.35
N VAL A 100 -18.38 -37.30 2.85
CA VAL A 100 -19.74 -37.03 3.36
C VAL A 100 -19.93 -37.67 4.73
N SER A 101 -19.35 -38.85 4.96
CA SER A 101 -19.38 -39.50 6.27
C SER A 101 -18.61 -38.74 7.35
N PHE A 102 -17.60 -37.96 6.97
CA PHE A 102 -16.82 -37.15 7.91
C PHE A 102 -17.63 -36.04 8.58
N PHE A 103 -18.63 -35.49 7.89
CA PHE A 103 -19.53 -34.46 8.43
C PHE A 103 -20.82 -35.04 9.05
N GLN A 104 -20.94 -36.37 9.16
CA GLN A 104 -22.06 -37.01 9.85
C GLN A 104 -21.91 -36.83 11.36
N GLY A 105 -22.71 -35.93 11.94
CA GLY A 105 -22.71 -35.62 13.37
C GLY A 105 -22.46 -34.15 13.72
N VAL A 106 -22.28 -33.29 12.72
CA VAL A 106 -22.11 -31.83 12.88
C VAL A 106 -23.40 -31.12 12.51
N ASP A 107 -23.84 -30.14 13.31
CA ASP A 107 -24.98 -29.29 12.95
C ASP A 107 -24.69 -28.56 11.63
N ARG A 108 -25.64 -28.63 10.70
CA ARG A 108 -25.55 -28.02 9.36
C ARG A 108 -25.41 -26.51 9.41
N ARG A 109 -25.90 -25.86 10.46
CA ARG A 109 -25.72 -24.42 10.71
C ARG A 109 -24.24 -24.08 10.91
N TRP A 110 -23.49 -24.89 11.66
CA TRP A 110 -22.03 -24.70 11.82
C TRP A 110 -21.30 -24.88 10.49
N ILE A 111 -21.71 -25.84 9.67
CA ILE A 111 -21.14 -26.05 8.33
C ILE A 111 -21.34 -24.79 7.46
N LEU A 112 -22.53 -24.17 7.50
CA LEU A 112 -22.80 -22.93 6.77
C LEU A 112 -22.07 -21.71 7.34
N PHE A 113 -21.77 -21.70 8.65
CA PHE A 113 -20.94 -20.67 9.25
C PHE A 113 -19.49 -20.75 8.75
N LEU A 114 -18.95 -21.97 8.59
CA LEU A 114 -17.65 -22.17 7.95
C LEU A 114 -17.63 -21.67 6.49
N VAL A 115 -18.73 -21.88 5.76
CA VAL A 115 -18.92 -21.32 4.41
C VAL A 115 -18.84 -19.79 4.45
N ALA A 116 -19.47 -19.13 5.43
CA ALA A 116 -19.40 -17.68 5.58
C ALA A 116 -17.98 -17.16 5.84
N ILE A 117 -17.17 -17.87 6.65
CA ILE A 117 -15.75 -17.55 6.87
C ILE A 117 -14.96 -17.67 5.56
N LEU A 118 -15.12 -18.80 4.84
CA LEU A 118 -14.42 -19.03 3.58
C LEU A 118 -14.79 -17.99 2.52
N HIS A 119 -16.08 -17.67 2.38
CA HIS A 119 -16.53 -16.62 1.46
C HIS A 119 -16.05 -15.24 1.90
N GLY A 120 -15.93 -14.99 3.21
CA GLY A 120 -15.37 -13.75 3.75
C GLY A 120 -13.91 -13.51 3.32
N THR A 121 -13.15 -14.58 3.06
CA THR A 121 -11.79 -14.44 2.50
C THR A 121 -11.74 -14.11 1.02
N PHE A 122 -12.87 -14.21 0.28
CA PHE A 122 -12.88 -14.04 -1.19
C PHE A 122 -12.50 -12.62 -1.62
N SER A 123 -13.26 -11.60 -1.20
CA SER A 123 -13.02 -10.21 -1.59
C SER A 123 -11.59 -9.74 -1.24
N PRO A 124 -11.05 -10.01 -0.03
CA PRO A 124 -9.65 -9.71 0.27
C PRO A 124 -8.66 -10.45 -0.63
N SER A 125 -8.88 -11.75 -0.89
CA SER A 125 -7.98 -12.55 -1.74
C SER A 125 -7.90 -12.04 -3.17
N VAL A 126 -9.06 -11.70 -3.74
CA VAL A 126 -9.16 -11.18 -5.12
C VAL A 126 -8.57 -9.78 -5.20
N ARG A 127 -8.87 -8.92 -4.22
CA ARG A 127 -8.33 -7.56 -4.19
C ARG A 127 -6.80 -7.54 -4.06
N ILE A 128 -6.21 -8.41 -3.23
CA ILE A 128 -4.75 -8.58 -3.14
C ILE A 128 -4.15 -8.91 -4.52
N LEU A 129 -4.85 -9.68 -5.35
CA LEU A 129 -4.40 -10.05 -6.68
C LEU A 129 -4.56 -8.91 -7.69
N PHE A 130 -5.69 -8.19 -7.65
CA PHE A 130 -5.95 -7.04 -8.54
C PHE A 130 -5.18 -5.78 -8.16
N ASP A 131 -4.64 -5.72 -6.93
CA ASP A 131 -3.67 -4.69 -6.53
C ASP A 131 -2.23 -5.00 -7.00
N LEU A 132 -1.98 -6.15 -7.65
CA LEU A 132 -0.70 -6.43 -8.32
C LEU A 132 -0.63 -5.66 -9.65
N PRO A 133 0.55 -5.17 -10.07
CA PRO A 133 0.69 -4.26 -11.22
C PRO A 133 0.55 -4.96 -12.57
N HIS A 134 0.78 -6.26 -12.58
CA HIS A 134 0.39 -7.14 -13.64
C HIS A 134 -0.71 -7.97 -12.97
N ALA A 135 -1.95 -7.48 -12.96
CA ALA A 135 -3.07 -8.30 -12.53
C ALA A 135 -3.54 -9.11 -13.75
N PRO A 136 -3.86 -10.40 -13.61
CA PRO A 136 -4.53 -11.12 -14.69
C PRO A 136 -5.91 -10.50 -14.93
N ASP A 137 -6.34 -10.46 -16.19
CA ASP A 137 -7.70 -10.00 -16.52
C ASP A 137 -8.74 -10.77 -15.71
N SER A 138 -9.83 -10.10 -15.33
CA SER A 138 -10.92 -10.71 -14.54
C SER A 138 -11.44 -12.02 -15.13
N ALA A 139 -11.57 -12.07 -16.46
CA ALA A 139 -12.01 -13.27 -17.18
C ALA A 139 -11.00 -14.41 -17.06
N LEU A 140 -9.69 -14.11 -17.15
CA LEU A 140 -8.61 -15.10 -17.00
C LEU A 140 -8.54 -15.62 -15.57
N PHE A 141 -8.53 -14.74 -14.57
CA PHE A 141 -8.54 -15.10 -13.15
C PHE A 141 -9.74 -16.01 -12.80
N ASN A 142 -10.95 -15.59 -13.20
CA ASN A 142 -12.17 -16.32 -12.89
C ASN A 142 -12.19 -17.70 -13.58
N THR A 143 -11.65 -17.78 -14.80
CA THR A 143 -11.57 -19.04 -15.55
C THR A 143 -10.59 -20.02 -14.92
N LEU A 144 -9.39 -19.56 -14.54
CA LEU A 144 -8.37 -20.42 -13.94
C LEU A 144 -8.84 -21.02 -12.60
N ARG A 145 -9.43 -20.22 -11.71
CA ARG A 145 -9.93 -20.73 -10.42
C ARG A 145 -11.08 -21.73 -10.58
N LEU A 146 -11.97 -21.50 -11.55
CA LEU A 146 -13.15 -22.35 -11.78
C LEU A 146 -12.80 -23.63 -12.53
N LEU A 147 -11.83 -23.60 -13.46
CA LEU A 147 -11.26 -24.80 -14.07
C LEU A 147 -10.58 -25.69 -13.04
N LEU A 148 -9.78 -25.09 -12.16
CA LEU A 148 -9.17 -25.80 -11.04
C LEU A 148 -10.24 -26.44 -10.14
N SER A 149 -11.29 -25.69 -9.80
CA SER A 149 -12.40 -26.21 -9.01
C SER A 149 -13.14 -27.36 -9.71
N SER A 150 -13.44 -27.20 -11.00
CA SER A 150 -14.12 -28.24 -11.79
C SER A 150 -13.27 -29.50 -11.93
N SER A 151 -11.93 -29.37 -12.01
CA SER A 151 -11.03 -30.53 -12.08
C SER A 151 -11.15 -31.45 -10.85
N LEU A 152 -11.43 -30.89 -9.66
CA LEU A 152 -11.65 -31.66 -8.42
C LEU A 152 -12.91 -32.52 -8.48
N TYR A 153 -13.93 -32.08 -9.23
CA TYR A 153 -15.21 -32.76 -9.36
C TYR A 153 -15.32 -33.64 -10.61
N LEU A 154 -14.39 -33.51 -11.57
CA LEU A 154 -14.43 -34.22 -12.85
C LEU A 154 -14.53 -35.75 -12.69
N PRO A 155 -13.76 -36.43 -11.81
CA PRO A 155 -13.90 -37.88 -11.62
C PRO A 155 -15.28 -38.28 -11.08
N ILE A 156 -15.86 -37.47 -10.18
CA ILE A 156 -17.17 -37.70 -9.59
C ILE A 156 -18.26 -37.51 -10.64
N LEU A 157 -18.13 -36.47 -11.46
CA LEU A 157 -19.05 -36.18 -12.55
C LEU A 157 -19.03 -37.32 -13.59
N ILE A 158 -17.85 -37.74 -14.05
CA ILE A 158 -17.69 -38.87 -14.98
C ILE A 158 -18.29 -40.15 -14.39
N HIS A 159 -18.00 -40.46 -13.12
CA HIS A 159 -18.57 -41.62 -12.45
C HIS A 159 -20.10 -41.56 -12.38
N SER A 160 -20.67 -40.39 -12.07
CA SER A 160 -22.14 -40.20 -12.03
C SER A 160 -22.79 -40.39 -13.40
N PHE A 161 -22.10 -40.01 -14.49
CA PHE A 161 -22.56 -40.24 -15.86
C PHE A 161 -22.46 -41.72 -16.27
N ILE A 162 -21.35 -42.39 -15.95
CA ILE A 162 -21.16 -43.82 -16.24
C ILE A 162 -22.23 -44.63 -15.51
N ARG A 163 -22.43 -44.36 -14.22
CA ARG A 163 -23.44 -45.04 -13.40
C ARG A 163 -24.86 -44.79 -13.90
N ASN A 164 -25.22 -43.54 -14.23
CA ASN A 164 -26.54 -43.26 -14.80
C ASN A 164 -26.73 -43.94 -16.16
N LYS A 165 -25.67 -44.09 -16.96
CA LYS A 165 -25.71 -44.83 -18.22
C LYS A 165 -25.94 -46.33 -17.99
N GLU A 166 -25.26 -46.93 -17.02
CA GLU A 166 -25.47 -48.33 -16.59
C GLU A 166 -26.89 -48.54 -16.03
N GLU A 167 -27.37 -47.68 -15.14
CA GLU A 167 -28.73 -47.73 -14.60
C GLU A 167 -29.78 -47.53 -15.70
N SER A 168 -29.55 -46.65 -16.69
CA SER A 168 -30.44 -46.49 -17.85
C SER A 168 -30.43 -47.69 -18.80
N MET A 169 -29.29 -48.38 -18.93
CA MET A 169 -29.15 -49.61 -19.71
C MET A 169 -29.86 -50.80 -19.03
N ASP A 170 -29.77 -50.93 -17.71
CA ASP A 170 -30.50 -51.95 -16.95
C ASP A 170 -32.02 -51.69 -16.94
N ILE A 171 -32.45 -50.42 -16.91
CA ILE A 171 -33.87 -50.05 -17.08
C ILE A 171 -34.35 -50.35 -18.51
N SER A 172 -33.52 -50.15 -19.54
CA SER A 172 -33.86 -50.51 -20.92
C SER A 172 -34.01 -52.03 -21.14
N ARG A 173 -33.46 -52.86 -20.25
CA ARG A 173 -33.64 -54.32 -20.20
C ARG A 173 -34.87 -54.78 -19.41
N GLY A 174 -35.58 -53.88 -18.72
CA GLY A 174 -36.77 -54.20 -17.91
C GLY A 174 -37.85 -53.11 -17.95
N LYS A 175 -38.90 -53.34 -18.75
CA LYS A 175 -40.24 -52.70 -18.87
C LYS A 175 -40.47 -51.24 -18.36
N SER A 176 -41.03 -50.44 -19.29
CA SER A 176 -41.80 -49.18 -19.16
C SER A 176 -40.99 -47.87 -18.97
N VAL A 177 -40.81 -47.13 -20.08
CA VAL A 177 -39.78 -46.07 -20.28
C VAL A 177 -40.39 -44.67 -20.53
N GLY A 178 -41.63 -44.40 -20.11
CA GLY A 178 -42.29 -43.13 -20.43
C GLY A 178 -41.95 -41.94 -19.50
N SER A 179 -41.96 -42.16 -18.18
CA SER A 179 -41.88 -41.09 -17.17
C SER A 179 -40.54 -41.04 -16.41
N SER A 180 -39.77 -42.13 -16.43
CA SER A 180 -38.50 -42.26 -15.71
C SER A 180 -37.33 -41.50 -16.37
N PHE A 181 -37.33 -41.37 -17.71
CA PHE A 181 -36.23 -40.73 -18.44
C PHE A 181 -36.12 -39.22 -18.15
N LYS A 182 -37.25 -38.52 -17.94
CA LYS A 182 -37.26 -37.09 -17.52
C LYS A 182 -36.76 -36.90 -16.08
N ALA A 183 -36.94 -37.88 -15.20
CA ALA A 183 -36.41 -37.82 -13.84
C ALA A 183 -34.88 -38.00 -13.80
N SER A 184 -34.31 -38.79 -14.72
CA SER A 184 -32.88 -39.12 -14.77
C SER A 184 -31.97 -37.92 -15.06
N TYR A 185 -32.42 -36.91 -15.82
CA TYR A 185 -31.64 -35.70 -16.14
C TYR A 185 -32.04 -34.45 -15.33
N SER A 186 -33.02 -34.58 -14.43
CA SER A 186 -33.57 -33.44 -13.67
C SER A 186 -32.55 -32.81 -12.70
N TRP A 187 -31.63 -33.61 -12.15
CA TRP A 187 -30.52 -33.14 -11.31
C TRP A 187 -29.44 -32.41 -12.12
N LEU A 188 -29.26 -32.75 -13.40
CA LEU A 188 -28.35 -32.06 -14.33
C LEU A 188 -28.88 -30.67 -14.64
N LEU A 189 -30.16 -30.55 -15.02
CA LEU A 189 -30.79 -29.25 -15.27
C LEU A 189 -30.78 -28.36 -14.02
N ALA A 190 -31.05 -28.94 -12.85
CA ALA A 190 -30.95 -28.23 -11.58
C ALA A 190 -29.52 -27.73 -11.30
N GLY A 191 -28.51 -28.58 -11.52
CA GLY A 191 -27.10 -28.20 -11.37
C GLY A 191 -26.67 -27.11 -12.36
N MET A 192 -27.13 -27.17 -13.62
CA MET A 192 -26.84 -26.16 -14.65
C MET A 192 -27.47 -24.82 -14.29
N GLU A 193 -28.74 -24.81 -13.86
CA GLU A 193 -29.42 -23.59 -13.41
C GLU A 193 -28.67 -22.93 -12.25
N LEU A 194 -28.28 -23.71 -11.23
CA LEU A 194 -27.48 -23.21 -10.11
C LEU A 194 -26.12 -22.68 -10.56
N GLY A 195 -25.50 -23.33 -11.55
CA GLY A 195 -24.26 -22.90 -12.16
C GLY A 195 -24.37 -21.52 -12.83
N ILE A 196 -25.45 -21.28 -13.57
CA ILE A 196 -25.72 -20.00 -14.26
C ILE A 196 -25.85 -18.86 -13.25
N TRP A 197 -26.69 -19.01 -12.21
CA TRP A 197 -26.92 -17.93 -11.24
C TRP A 197 -25.64 -17.54 -10.51
N VAL A 198 -24.85 -18.52 -10.07
CA VAL A 198 -23.60 -18.24 -9.36
C VAL A 198 -22.53 -17.74 -10.32
N PHE A 199 -22.53 -18.15 -11.59
CA PHE A 199 -21.64 -17.58 -12.60
C PHE A 199 -21.93 -16.08 -12.80
N LEU A 200 -23.19 -15.69 -12.99
CA LEU A 200 -23.58 -14.28 -13.14
C LEU A 200 -23.21 -13.45 -11.90
N GLY A 201 -23.42 -14.00 -10.70
CA GLY A 201 -22.97 -13.38 -9.46
C GLY A 201 -21.44 -13.25 -9.38
N ASN A 202 -20.70 -14.30 -9.73
CA ASN A 202 -19.23 -14.29 -9.75
C ASN A 202 -18.67 -13.27 -10.74
N VAL A 203 -19.22 -13.18 -11.96
CA VAL A 203 -18.78 -12.20 -12.96
C VAL A 203 -19.00 -10.79 -12.41
N SER A 204 -20.19 -10.51 -11.90
CA SER A 204 -20.53 -9.18 -11.36
C SER A 204 -19.63 -8.80 -10.18
N GLN A 205 -19.36 -9.74 -9.26
CA GLN A 205 -18.51 -9.52 -8.10
C GLN A 205 -17.02 -9.38 -8.47
N VAL A 206 -16.50 -10.19 -9.39
CA VAL A 206 -15.09 -10.12 -9.78
C VAL A 206 -14.81 -8.81 -10.53
N VAL A 207 -15.67 -8.42 -11.48
CA VAL A 207 -15.54 -7.13 -12.18
C VAL A 207 -15.81 -5.95 -11.25
N GLY A 208 -16.75 -6.08 -10.30
CA GLY A 208 -16.99 -5.07 -9.27
C GLY A 208 -15.75 -4.76 -8.44
N LEU A 209 -15.05 -5.81 -7.98
CA LEU A 209 -13.82 -5.74 -7.19
C LEU A 209 -12.62 -5.10 -7.89
N GLU A 210 -12.64 -4.95 -9.22
CA GLU A 210 -11.63 -4.16 -9.93
C GLU A 210 -11.72 -2.67 -9.55
N THR A 211 -12.95 -2.18 -9.30
CA THR A 211 -13.23 -0.75 -9.11
C THR A 211 -13.77 -0.36 -7.73
N THR A 212 -14.08 -1.33 -6.86
CA THR A 212 -14.49 -1.11 -5.46
C THR A 212 -13.55 -1.84 -4.46
N SER A 213 -13.56 -1.45 -3.19
CA SER A 213 -12.69 -2.05 -2.16
C SER A 213 -13.20 -3.41 -1.66
N ALA A 214 -12.32 -4.23 -1.07
CA ALA A 214 -12.68 -5.56 -0.60
C ALA A 214 -13.75 -5.53 0.51
N SER A 215 -13.59 -4.62 1.48
CA SER A 215 -14.58 -4.41 2.54
C SER A 215 -15.92 -3.96 1.95
N ARG A 216 -15.93 -2.93 1.09
CA ARG A 216 -17.15 -2.37 0.47
C ARG A 216 -17.89 -3.40 -0.39
N ALA A 217 -17.19 -4.15 -1.24
CA ALA A 217 -17.76 -5.24 -2.02
C ALA A 217 -18.43 -6.30 -1.14
N SER A 218 -17.74 -6.75 -0.09
CA SER A 218 -18.28 -7.77 0.82
C SER A 218 -19.57 -7.32 1.52
N PHE A 219 -19.68 -6.02 1.83
CA PHE A 219 -20.92 -5.45 2.38
C PHE A 219 -22.05 -5.39 1.36
N LEU A 220 -21.76 -4.93 0.13
CA LEU A 220 -22.78 -4.81 -0.91
C LEU A 220 -23.31 -6.18 -1.36
N VAL A 221 -22.43 -7.18 -1.49
CA VAL A 221 -22.83 -8.58 -1.72
C VAL A 221 -23.71 -9.10 -0.60
N GLN A 222 -23.53 -8.61 0.64
CA GLN A 222 -24.34 -9.04 1.77
C GLN A 222 -25.79 -8.56 1.74
N LEU A 223 -26.16 -7.63 0.85
CA LEU A 223 -27.57 -7.31 0.57
C LEU A 223 -28.38 -8.55 0.14
N GLN A 224 -27.71 -9.66 -0.15
CA GLN A 224 -28.30 -10.98 -0.25
C GLN A 224 -29.19 -11.36 0.97
N THR A 225 -28.86 -10.94 2.20
CA THR A 225 -29.69 -11.22 3.39
C THR A 225 -31.05 -10.53 3.34
N LEU A 226 -31.15 -9.45 2.57
CA LEU A 226 -32.37 -8.70 2.33
C LEU A 226 -33.13 -9.28 1.15
N PHE A 227 -32.45 -9.56 0.04
CA PHE A 227 -33.08 -10.06 -1.17
C PHE A 227 -33.66 -11.46 -0.99
N VAL A 228 -33.01 -12.36 -0.23
CA VAL A 228 -33.50 -13.73 -0.01
C VAL A 228 -34.93 -13.77 0.61
N PRO A 229 -35.23 -13.09 1.73
CA PRO A 229 -36.59 -13.09 2.28
C PRO A 229 -37.61 -12.37 1.40
N ILE A 230 -37.22 -11.30 0.68
CA ILE A 230 -38.12 -10.61 -0.26
C ILE A 230 -38.53 -11.51 -1.42
N ILE A 231 -37.53 -12.11 -2.09
CA ILE A 231 -37.77 -13.00 -3.24
C ILE A 231 -38.53 -14.25 -2.78
N SER A 232 -38.20 -14.79 -1.60
CA SER A 232 -38.94 -15.93 -1.03
C SER A 232 -40.40 -15.56 -0.71
N GLY A 233 -40.65 -14.35 -0.22
CA GLY A 233 -42.00 -13.83 0.01
C GLY A 233 -42.82 -13.70 -1.28
N TRP A 234 -42.20 -13.23 -2.36
CA TRP A 234 -42.85 -13.15 -3.68
C TRP A 234 -43.17 -14.53 -4.26
N LEU A 235 -42.35 -15.54 -3.93
CA LEU A 235 -42.58 -16.94 -4.29
C LEU A 235 -43.58 -17.67 -3.37
N GLY A 236 -44.20 -16.95 -2.42
CA GLY A 236 -45.27 -17.46 -1.56
C GLY A 236 -44.83 -18.10 -0.24
N TYR A 237 -43.56 -17.94 0.16
CA TYR A 237 -43.07 -18.39 1.46
C TYR A 237 -43.34 -17.31 2.54
N VAL A 238 -44.09 -17.65 3.58
CA VAL A 238 -44.45 -16.70 4.64
C VAL A 238 -43.25 -16.47 5.56
N SER A 239 -42.58 -15.33 5.42
CA SER A 239 -41.53 -14.89 6.33
C SER A 239 -42.14 -14.34 7.63
N SER A 240 -41.53 -14.70 8.78
CA SER A 240 -42.06 -14.34 10.10
C SER A 240 -41.95 -12.82 10.34
N ARG A 241 -42.73 -12.28 11.31
CA ARG A 241 -42.57 -10.87 11.73
C ARG A 241 -41.18 -10.61 12.32
N SER A 242 -40.54 -11.62 12.90
CA SER A 242 -39.19 -11.54 13.46
C SER A 242 -38.13 -11.41 12.36
N ASP A 243 -38.29 -12.19 11.28
CA ASP A 243 -37.35 -12.21 10.13
C ASP A 243 -37.34 -10.86 9.41
N ARG A 244 -38.52 -10.26 9.21
CA ARG A 244 -38.63 -8.92 8.59
C ARG A 244 -37.93 -7.84 9.41
N PHE A 245 -38.02 -7.92 10.74
CA PHE A 245 -37.35 -6.97 11.62
C PHE A 245 -35.83 -7.21 11.66
N ALA A 246 -35.38 -8.47 11.58
CA ALA A 246 -33.96 -8.80 11.44
C ALA A 246 -33.37 -8.22 10.15
N SER A 247 -34.07 -8.36 9.01
CA SER A 247 -33.65 -7.77 7.74
C SER A 247 -33.51 -6.24 7.82
N ILE A 248 -34.41 -5.54 8.51
CA ILE A 248 -34.32 -4.07 8.69
C ILE A 248 -33.10 -3.67 9.52
N ILE A 249 -32.77 -4.41 10.58
CA ILE A 249 -31.57 -4.15 11.38
C ILE A 249 -30.30 -4.42 10.57
N SER A 250 -30.25 -5.52 9.80
CA SER A 250 -29.13 -5.80 8.90
C SER A 250 -28.96 -4.71 7.83
N ILE A 251 -30.06 -4.15 7.30
CA ILE A 251 -30.03 -3.00 6.39
C ILE A 251 -29.36 -1.79 7.04
N ILE A 252 -29.75 -1.46 8.27
CA ILE A 252 -29.19 -0.33 9.00
C ILE A 252 -27.71 -0.56 9.28
N GLY A 253 -27.33 -1.77 9.70
CA GLY A 253 -25.92 -2.16 9.87
C GLY A 253 -25.11 -1.97 8.59
N VAL A 254 -25.60 -2.52 7.46
CA VAL A 254 -24.95 -2.41 6.14
C VAL A 254 -24.90 -0.96 5.64
N ALA A 255 -25.94 -0.15 5.85
CA ALA A 255 -25.98 1.25 5.44
C ALA A 255 -24.99 2.12 6.24
N ILE A 256 -24.86 1.86 7.55
CA ILE A 256 -23.86 2.53 8.40
C ILE A 256 -22.44 2.17 7.94
N LEU A 257 -22.18 0.89 7.65
CA LEU A 257 -20.90 0.39 7.12
C LEU A 257 -20.55 1.05 5.78
N SER A 258 -21.54 1.30 4.93
CA SER A 258 -21.36 1.93 3.61
C SER A 258 -21.14 3.45 3.64
N SER A 259 -21.45 4.13 4.76
CA SER A 259 -21.44 5.60 4.91
C SER A 259 -20.12 6.19 5.46
N SER A 260 -19.14 5.32 5.73
CA SER A 260 -17.85 5.67 6.32
C SER A 260 -16.99 6.54 5.39
N LYS A 261 -16.60 7.72 5.90
CA LYS A 261 -15.97 8.80 5.11
C LYS A 261 -14.50 8.54 4.75
N SER A 262 -13.79 7.56 5.35
CA SER A 262 -12.40 7.25 4.95
C SER A 262 -12.26 6.44 3.66
N TYR A 263 -13.33 5.87 3.11
CA TYR A 263 -13.23 5.22 1.81
C TYR A 263 -13.13 6.22 0.64
N SER A 264 -13.14 7.52 0.94
CA SER A 264 -13.11 8.63 -0.01
C SER A 264 -11.71 9.23 -0.23
N SER A 265 -10.63 8.46 -0.02
CA SER A 265 -9.24 8.88 -0.30
C SER A 265 -8.69 8.34 -1.63
N SER A 266 -9.50 7.64 -2.42
CA SER A 266 -9.25 7.44 -3.85
C SER A 266 -10.45 7.96 -4.62
N ASN A 267 -10.19 8.71 -5.69
CA ASN A 267 -11.21 9.32 -6.54
C ASN A 267 -11.90 8.27 -7.44
N ARG A 268 -12.43 7.19 -6.85
CA ARG A 268 -13.29 6.20 -7.50
C ARG A 268 -14.31 5.64 -6.50
N ILE A 269 -15.30 6.46 -6.13
CA ILE A 269 -16.65 5.90 -5.98
C ILE A 269 -17.10 5.57 -7.40
N SER A 270 -16.72 4.39 -7.87
CA SER A 270 -17.23 3.84 -9.10
C SER A 270 -18.67 3.42 -8.83
N PHE A 271 -19.65 4.26 -9.18
CA PHE A 271 -21.06 3.88 -9.18
C PHE A 271 -21.29 2.56 -9.94
N LEU A 272 -20.43 2.28 -10.93
CA LEU A 272 -20.40 1.04 -11.69
C LEU A 272 -20.02 -0.17 -10.82
N GLY A 273 -18.94 -0.09 -10.05
CA GLY A 273 -18.45 -1.18 -9.20
C GLY A 273 -19.44 -1.54 -8.10
N ASP A 274 -19.93 -0.53 -7.37
CA ASP A 274 -20.93 -0.75 -6.33
C ASP A 274 -22.24 -1.31 -6.90
N GLY A 275 -22.66 -0.83 -8.08
CA GLY A 275 -23.83 -1.37 -8.79
C GLY A 275 -23.67 -2.84 -9.18
N LEU A 276 -22.48 -3.24 -9.62
CA LEU A 276 -22.16 -4.63 -9.95
C LEU A 276 -22.17 -5.54 -8.72
N GLU A 277 -21.70 -5.07 -7.56
CA GLU A 277 -21.77 -5.85 -6.31
C GLU A 277 -23.21 -6.03 -5.81
N ILE A 278 -24.05 -5.00 -5.94
CA ILE A 278 -25.49 -5.10 -5.64
C ILE A 278 -26.16 -6.10 -6.60
N LEU A 279 -25.78 -6.07 -7.89
CA LEU A 279 -26.26 -7.03 -8.88
C LEU A 279 -25.79 -8.46 -8.54
N ALA A 280 -24.55 -8.63 -8.09
CA ALA A 280 -24.04 -9.90 -7.60
C ALA A 280 -24.87 -10.44 -6.43
N ALA A 281 -25.22 -9.57 -5.47
CA ALA A 281 -26.07 -9.91 -4.33
C ALA A 281 -27.44 -10.46 -4.79
N ALA A 282 -28.05 -9.86 -5.82
CA ALA A 282 -29.31 -10.31 -6.37
C ALA A 282 -29.20 -11.73 -6.98
N PHE A 283 -28.17 -11.98 -7.79
CA PHE A 283 -27.94 -13.31 -8.39
C PHE A 283 -27.65 -14.39 -7.34
N PHE A 284 -26.80 -14.09 -6.34
CA PHE A 284 -26.52 -15.03 -5.25
C PHE A 284 -27.77 -15.31 -4.39
N SER A 285 -28.68 -14.34 -4.26
CA SER A 285 -29.96 -14.54 -3.56
C SER A 285 -30.85 -15.56 -4.25
N VAL A 286 -30.99 -15.43 -5.57
CA VAL A 286 -31.74 -16.41 -6.38
C VAL A 286 -31.10 -17.79 -6.23
N TYR A 287 -29.77 -17.87 -6.33
CA TYR A 287 -29.04 -19.12 -6.13
C TYR A 287 -29.32 -19.76 -4.75
N VAL A 288 -29.23 -19.00 -3.65
CA VAL A 288 -29.43 -19.54 -2.28
C VAL A 288 -30.85 -20.06 -2.06
N ILE A 289 -31.85 -19.43 -2.67
CA ILE A 289 -33.25 -19.91 -2.65
C ILE A 289 -33.36 -21.21 -3.45
N ARG A 290 -32.86 -21.22 -4.69
CA ARG A 290 -32.95 -22.38 -5.58
C ARG A 290 -32.16 -23.58 -5.06
N LEU A 291 -31.00 -23.33 -4.45
CA LEU A 291 -30.19 -24.37 -3.83
C LEU A 291 -30.90 -25.00 -2.63
N GLY A 292 -31.54 -24.21 -1.77
CA GLY A 292 -32.31 -24.74 -0.64
C GLY A 292 -33.46 -25.67 -1.07
N TYR A 293 -34.02 -25.44 -2.26
CA TYR A 293 -34.99 -26.35 -2.87
C TYR A 293 -34.32 -27.61 -3.45
N TYR A 294 -33.30 -27.45 -4.30
CA TYR A 294 -32.68 -28.58 -5.01
C TYR A 294 -31.82 -29.49 -4.12
N ALA A 295 -31.15 -28.96 -3.09
CA ALA A 295 -30.31 -29.72 -2.16
C ALA A 295 -31.10 -30.79 -1.40
N ARG A 296 -32.41 -30.57 -1.18
CA ARG A 296 -33.32 -31.55 -0.56
C ARG A 296 -33.68 -32.69 -1.49
N LEU A 297 -33.75 -32.41 -2.79
CA LEU A 297 -34.24 -33.35 -3.81
C LEU A 297 -33.13 -34.23 -4.36
N TYR A 298 -31.94 -33.68 -4.55
CA TYR A 298 -30.83 -34.39 -5.21
C TYR A 298 -29.63 -34.59 -4.29
N SER A 299 -28.63 -35.31 -4.79
CA SER A 299 -27.37 -35.53 -4.07
C SER A 299 -26.53 -34.25 -4.08
N SER A 300 -26.09 -33.78 -2.91
CA SER A 300 -25.32 -32.54 -2.76
C SER A 300 -24.03 -32.56 -3.60
N ILE A 301 -23.32 -33.70 -3.62
CA ILE A 301 -22.07 -33.81 -4.37
C ILE A 301 -22.27 -33.79 -5.89
N SER A 302 -23.38 -34.36 -6.37
CA SER A 302 -23.74 -34.36 -7.80
C SER A 302 -24.23 -32.99 -8.26
N LEU A 303 -24.98 -32.27 -7.40
CA LEU A 303 -25.36 -30.89 -7.67
C LEU A 303 -24.13 -29.96 -7.68
N ALA A 304 -23.24 -30.11 -6.70
CA ALA A 304 -22.00 -29.35 -6.62
C ALA A 304 -21.12 -29.56 -7.87
N SER A 305 -20.96 -30.82 -8.32
CA SER A 305 -20.14 -31.12 -9.49
C SER A 305 -20.68 -30.47 -10.76
N VAL A 306 -21.99 -30.58 -11.03
CA VAL A 306 -22.59 -30.01 -12.24
C VAL A 306 -22.58 -28.49 -12.20
N LYS A 307 -22.90 -27.90 -11.05
CA LYS A 307 -22.85 -26.46 -10.82
C LYS A 307 -21.46 -25.90 -11.14
N VAL A 308 -20.40 -26.46 -10.55
CA VAL A 308 -19.02 -25.96 -10.74
C VAL A 308 -18.55 -26.18 -12.18
N SER A 309 -18.87 -27.31 -12.80
CA SER A 309 -18.54 -27.54 -14.21
C SER A 309 -19.26 -26.58 -15.16
N MET A 310 -20.52 -26.23 -14.88
CA MET A 310 -21.25 -25.23 -15.64
C MET A 310 -20.63 -23.84 -15.50
N GLN A 311 -20.17 -23.46 -14.31
CA GLN A 311 -19.46 -22.19 -14.09
C GLN A 311 -18.14 -22.13 -14.86
N ALA A 312 -17.37 -23.21 -14.85
CA ALA A 312 -16.12 -23.31 -15.59
C ALA A 312 -16.36 -23.18 -17.11
N LEU A 313 -17.41 -23.82 -17.62
CA LEU A 313 -17.81 -23.70 -19.03
C LEU A 313 -18.18 -22.26 -19.41
N LEU A 314 -19.05 -21.62 -18.62
CA LEU A 314 -19.45 -20.24 -18.86
C LEU A 314 -18.29 -19.25 -18.73
N SER A 315 -17.35 -19.50 -17.80
CA SER A 315 -16.16 -18.66 -17.64
C SER A 315 -15.21 -18.79 -18.82
N MET A 316 -15.04 -19.99 -19.39
CA MET A 316 -14.28 -20.15 -20.64
C MET A 316 -14.94 -19.40 -21.80
N ILE A 317 -16.28 -19.43 -21.90
CA ILE A 317 -17.01 -18.66 -22.93
C ILE A 317 -16.79 -17.16 -22.73
N TRP A 318 -16.80 -16.67 -21.48
CA TRP A 318 -16.51 -15.27 -21.18
C TRP A 318 -15.06 -14.90 -21.54
N LEU A 319 -14.08 -15.73 -21.20
CA LEU A 319 -12.68 -15.50 -21.58
C LEU A 319 -12.50 -15.46 -23.10
N LEU A 320 -13.17 -16.34 -23.86
CA LEU A 320 -13.14 -16.30 -25.32
C LEU A 320 -13.79 -15.03 -25.86
N TRP A 321 -14.93 -14.61 -25.30
CA TRP A 321 -15.60 -13.36 -25.68
C TRP A 321 -14.74 -12.13 -25.43
N ASP A 322 -14.05 -12.08 -24.28
CA ASP A 322 -13.21 -10.95 -23.89
C ASP A 322 -12.01 -10.78 -24.86
N ASN A 323 -11.36 -11.90 -25.20
CA ASN A 323 -10.27 -11.93 -26.21
C ASN A 323 -10.74 -11.55 -27.62
N VAL A 324 -12.01 -11.75 -27.96
CA VAL A 324 -12.60 -11.32 -29.24
C VAL A 324 -12.79 -9.80 -29.28
N GLN A 325 -13.20 -9.19 -28.17
CA GLN A 325 -13.44 -7.75 -28.10
C GLN A 325 -12.14 -6.94 -28.03
N SER A 326 -11.09 -7.48 -27.42
CA SER A 326 -9.81 -6.77 -27.25
C SER A 326 -8.93 -6.74 -28.51
N ASN A 327 -9.13 -7.66 -29.46
CA ASN A 327 -8.33 -7.74 -30.68
C ASN A 327 -8.99 -6.99 -31.86
N GLN A 328 -8.29 -6.00 -32.44
CA GLN A 328 -8.76 -5.21 -33.59
C GLN A 328 -8.87 -6.02 -34.92
N HIS A 329 -8.46 -7.29 -34.94
CA HIS A 329 -8.53 -8.16 -36.11
C HIS A 329 -9.50 -9.34 -35.89
N HIS A 330 -10.70 -9.21 -36.47
CA HIS A 330 -11.80 -10.17 -36.35
C HIS A 330 -11.55 -11.56 -37.00
N ASP A 331 -10.49 -11.74 -37.79
CA ASP A 331 -10.19 -12.97 -38.55
C ASP A 331 -9.12 -13.88 -37.92
N THR A 332 -8.84 -13.74 -36.61
CA THR A 332 -7.82 -14.55 -35.93
C THR A 332 -8.34 -15.96 -35.55
N PRO A 333 -7.57 -17.05 -35.80
CA PRO A 333 -7.99 -18.41 -35.43
C PRO A 333 -8.20 -18.59 -33.92
N LEU A 334 -9.20 -19.40 -33.52
CA LEU A 334 -9.53 -19.74 -32.12
C LEU A 334 -8.31 -20.20 -31.29
N HIS A 335 -7.38 -20.95 -31.89
CA HIS A 335 -6.15 -21.38 -31.23
C HIS A 335 -5.28 -20.21 -30.76
N THR A 336 -5.26 -19.11 -31.53
CA THR A 336 -4.45 -17.92 -31.19
C THR A 336 -4.95 -17.28 -29.90
N TRP A 337 -6.26 -17.20 -29.67
CA TRP A 337 -6.82 -16.65 -28.42
C TRP A 337 -6.49 -17.51 -27.19
N PHE A 338 -6.49 -18.83 -27.34
CA PHE A 338 -6.02 -19.74 -26.28
C PHE A 338 -4.54 -19.53 -25.99
N MET A 339 -3.71 -19.35 -27.03
CA MET A 339 -2.27 -19.09 -26.86
C MET A 339 -2.03 -17.73 -26.19
N THR A 340 -2.78 -16.67 -26.53
CA THR A 340 -2.66 -15.36 -25.86
C THR A 340 -2.99 -15.44 -24.37
N SER A 341 -4.04 -16.17 -24.00
CA SER A 341 -4.39 -16.41 -22.58
C SER A 341 -3.33 -17.25 -21.86
N PHE A 342 -2.76 -18.25 -22.54
CA PHE A 342 -1.70 -19.10 -22.02
C PHE A 342 -0.38 -18.33 -21.84
N GLU A 343 -0.01 -17.49 -22.80
CA GLU A 343 1.16 -16.60 -22.74
C GLU A 343 1.00 -15.56 -21.63
N SER A 344 -0.20 -15.00 -21.44
CA SER A 344 -0.50 -14.12 -20.31
C SER A 344 -0.29 -14.83 -18.97
N MET A 345 -0.84 -16.05 -18.81
CA MET A 345 -0.61 -16.88 -17.63
C MET A 345 0.87 -17.25 -17.44
N GLN A 346 1.59 -17.57 -18.52
CA GLN A 346 3.00 -17.93 -18.47
C GLN A 346 3.86 -16.73 -18.07
N SER A 347 3.56 -15.55 -18.62
CA SER A 347 4.18 -14.28 -18.23
C SER A 347 4.05 -14.06 -16.72
N PHE A 348 2.86 -14.27 -16.15
CA PHE A 348 2.65 -14.21 -14.70
C PHE A 348 3.52 -15.16 -13.89
N LEU A 349 3.70 -16.40 -14.35
CA LEU A 349 4.52 -17.39 -13.68
C LEU A 349 6.02 -17.08 -13.73
N HIS A 350 6.45 -16.21 -14.63
CA HIS A 350 7.83 -15.71 -14.72
C HIS A 350 8.07 -14.43 -13.89
N THR A 351 7.03 -13.78 -13.40
CA THR A 351 7.18 -12.63 -12.51
C THR A 351 7.56 -13.02 -11.08
N ASP A 352 8.12 -12.07 -10.34
CA ASP A 352 8.39 -12.22 -8.90
C ASP A 352 7.10 -12.51 -8.10
N ASP A 353 5.95 -11.99 -8.56
CA ASP A 353 4.65 -12.09 -7.88
C ASP A 353 3.95 -13.45 -8.04
N LYS A 354 4.55 -14.40 -8.77
CA LYS A 354 3.97 -15.71 -9.11
C LYS A 354 3.42 -16.49 -7.91
N TRP A 355 4.05 -16.39 -6.74
CA TRP A 355 3.62 -17.14 -5.56
C TRP A 355 2.32 -16.61 -4.95
N ILE A 356 2.07 -15.29 -5.05
CA ILE A 356 0.82 -14.68 -4.61
C ILE A 356 -0.30 -15.11 -5.56
N PHE A 357 -0.05 -14.99 -6.87
CA PHE A 357 -0.97 -15.43 -7.91
C PHE A 357 -1.37 -16.90 -7.74
N VAL A 358 -0.39 -17.81 -7.64
CA VAL A 358 -0.65 -19.24 -7.42
C VAL A 358 -1.40 -19.48 -6.11
N SER A 359 -1.03 -18.81 -5.03
CA SER A 359 -1.69 -18.99 -3.72
C SER A 359 -3.14 -18.53 -3.73
N VAL A 360 -3.45 -17.42 -4.39
CA VAL A 360 -4.82 -16.89 -4.53
C VAL A 360 -5.65 -17.78 -5.44
N ILE A 361 -5.11 -18.24 -6.57
CA ILE A 361 -5.81 -19.18 -7.47
C ILE A 361 -6.10 -20.51 -6.76
N LEU A 362 -5.13 -21.07 -6.05
CA LEU A 362 -5.32 -22.30 -5.28
C LEU A 362 -6.37 -22.11 -4.17
N TRP A 363 -6.31 -21.01 -3.42
CA TRP A 363 -7.26 -20.74 -2.34
C TRP A 363 -8.67 -20.51 -2.85
N THR A 364 -8.83 -19.60 -3.82
CA THR A 364 -10.14 -19.25 -4.38
C THR A 364 -10.73 -20.40 -5.21
N GLY A 365 -9.91 -21.21 -5.89
CA GLY A 365 -10.37 -22.36 -6.68
C GLY A 365 -10.68 -23.60 -5.84
N VAL A 366 -9.76 -24.01 -4.95
CA VAL A 366 -9.92 -25.23 -4.15
C VAL A 366 -10.81 -24.99 -2.94
N MET A 367 -10.52 -23.98 -2.12
CA MET A 367 -11.22 -23.79 -0.83
C MET A 367 -12.55 -23.07 -1.02
N ILE A 368 -12.56 -21.94 -1.71
CA ILE A 368 -13.77 -21.11 -1.85
C ILE A 368 -14.70 -21.72 -2.91
N SER A 369 -14.22 -22.00 -4.12
CA SER A 369 -15.08 -22.52 -5.19
C SER A 369 -15.35 -24.01 -5.06
N GLY A 370 -14.36 -24.78 -4.58
CA GLY A 370 -14.44 -26.23 -4.44
C GLY A 370 -15.11 -26.67 -3.15
N VAL A 371 -14.38 -26.56 -2.03
CA VAL A 371 -14.81 -27.05 -0.71
C VAL A 371 -16.06 -26.32 -0.22
N SER A 372 -16.09 -24.98 -0.27
CA SER A 372 -17.24 -24.21 0.20
C SER A 372 -18.52 -24.57 -0.56
N THR A 373 -18.45 -24.83 -1.87
CA THR A 373 -19.61 -25.27 -2.65
C THR A 373 -20.18 -26.61 -2.14
N LEU A 374 -19.32 -27.58 -1.79
CA LEU A 374 -19.77 -28.84 -1.21
C LEU A 374 -20.42 -28.63 0.16
N LEU A 375 -19.76 -27.85 1.03
CA LEU A 375 -20.27 -27.53 2.36
C LEU A 375 -21.61 -26.79 2.28
N GLN A 376 -21.76 -25.86 1.34
CA GLN A 376 -22.96 -25.09 1.11
C GLN A 376 -24.12 -25.98 0.63
N THR A 377 -23.89 -26.83 -0.38
CA THR A 377 -24.90 -27.76 -0.89
C THR A 377 -25.30 -28.84 0.14
N PHE A 378 -24.39 -29.20 1.04
CA PHE A 378 -24.64 -30.15 2.12
C PHE A 378 -25.33 -29.51 3.33
N GLY A 379 -25.01 -28.25 3.65
CA GLY A 379 -25.63 -27.52 4.76
C GLY A 379 -27.08 -27.12 4.44
N GLN A 380 -27.32 -26.59 3.24
CA GLN A 380 -28.67 -26.18 2.80
C GLN A 380 -29.61 -27.34 2.46
N GLU A 381 -29.14 -28.60 2.55
CA GLU A 381 -30.02 -29.77 2.53
C GLU A 381 -30.99 -29.76 3.72
N GLN A 382 -30.54 -29.28 4.89
CA GLN A 382 -31.33 -29.29 6.12
C GLN A 382 -31.65 -27.88 6.66
N VAL A 383 -30.84 -26.89 6.32
CA VAL A 383 -31.06 -25.49 6.72
C VAL A 383 -31.92 -24.78 5.66
N SER A 384 -32.89 -23.98 6.11
CA SER A 384 -33.74 -23.19 5.20
C SER A 384 -32.92 -22.10 4.49
N SER A 385 -33.36 -21.64 3.31
CA SER A 385 -32.67 -20.55 2.60
C SER A 385 -32.64 -19.25 3.42
N SER A 386 -33.68 -18.98 4.21
CA SER A 386 -33.74 -17.83 5.11
C SER A 386 -32.74 -17.93 6.25
N ASP A 387 -32.65 -19.09 6.92
CA ASP A 387 -31.67 -19.31 8.00
C ASP A 387 -30.23 -19.29 7.46
N ALA A 388 -30.01 -19.88 6.28
CA ALA A 388 -28.70 -19.86 5.62
C ALA A 388 -28.27 -18.43 5.29
N ALA A 389 -29.19 -17.59 4.81
CA ALA A 389 -28.91 -16.18 4.53
C ALA A 389 -28.51 -15.42 5.79
N MET A 390 -29.16 -15.66 6.94
CA MET A 390 -28.77 -15.03 8.22
C MET A 390 -27.38 -15.48 8.68
N ILE A 391 -27.03 -16.75 8.51
CA ILE A 391 -25.67 -17.22 8.81
C ILE A 391 -24.65 -16.52 7.90
N TYR A 392 -24.96 -16.34 6.62
CA TYR A 392 -24.09 -15.61 5.70
C TYR A 392 -23.97 -14.13 6.04
N ALA A 393 -24.88 -13.52 6.80
CA ALA A 393 -24.74 -12.14 7.29
C ALA A 393 -23.45 -11.89 8.08
N THR A 394 -22.80 -12.95 8.59
CA THR A 394 -21.49 -12.89 9.25
C THR A 394 -20.33 -12.64 8.27
N GLN A 395 -20.51 -12.88 6.97
CA GLN A 395 -19.45 -12.81 5.96
C GLN A 395 -18.70 -11.47 5.93
N PRO A 396 -19.34 -10.29 6.06
CA PRO A 396 -18.61 -9.03 6.05
C PRO A 396 -17.73 -8.83 7.28
N LEU A 397 -18.08 -9.42 8.43
CA LEU A 397 -17.22 -9.40 9.62
C LEU A 397 -15.89 -10.09 9.32
N TRP A 398 -15.96 -11.26 8.67
CA TRP A 398 -14.79 -12.00 8.25
C TRP A 398 -14.02 -11.27 7.16
N ALA A 399 -14.71 -10.70 6.16
CA ALA A 399 -14.09 -9.94 5.10
C ALA A 399 -13.35 -8.70 5.62
N CYS A 400 -13.92 -7.96 6.56
CA CYS A 400 -13.23 -6.83 7.21
C CYS A 400 -12.05 -7.29 8.05
N MET A 401 -12.20 -8.39 8.81
CA MET A 401 -11.08 -8.97 9.57
C MET A 401 -9.92 -9.37 8.65
N PHE A 402 -10.20 -10.06 7.55
CA PHE A 402 -9.17 -10.47 6.59
C PHE A 402 -8.66 -9.32 5.73
N SER A 403 -9.46 -8.28 5.44
CA SER A 403 -9.00 -7.05 4.78
C SER A 403 -8.05 -6.28 5.71
N PHE A 404 -8.36 -6.18 6.99
CA PHE A 404 -7.43 -5.62 7.98
C PHE A 404 -6.13 -6.44 8.07
N LEU A 405 -6.22 -7.77 8.10
CA LEU A 405 -5.04 -8.65 8.23
C LEU A 405 -4.17 -8.74 6.96
N LEU A 406 -4.78 -8.74 5.77
CA LEU A 406 -4.09 -9.04 4.51
C LEU A 406 -3.86 -7.80 3.62
N LEU A 407 -4.72 -6.80 3.72
CA LEU A 407 -4.69 -5.55 2.94
C LEU A 407 -4.35 -4.33 3.81
N HIS A 408 -4.30 -4.48 5.14
CA HIS A 408 -4.07 -3.39 6.09
C HIS A 408 -5.09 -2.24 5.97
N GLU A 409 -6.31 -2.54 5.52
CA GLU A 409 -7.40 -1.55 5.50
C GLU A 409 -7.72 -1.07 6.93
N SER A 410 -7.75 0.25 7.14
CA SER A 410 -8.02 0.83 8.46
C SER A 410 -9.51 0.71 8.83
N LEU A 411 -9.82 0.01 9.91
CA LEU A 411 -11.17 -0.09 10.44
C LEU A 411 -11.58 1.22 11.13
N GLN A 412 -12.62 1.88 10.63
CA GLN A 412 -13.20 3.08 11.23
C GLN A 412 -14.15 2.75 12.39
N SER A 413 -14.46 3.75 13.23
CA SER A 413 -15.45 3.62 14.31
C SER A 413 -16.85 3.22 13.80
N SER A 414 -17.21 3.62 12.59
CA SER A 414 -18.44 3.18 11.90
C SER A 414 -18.43 1.69 11.56
N ASP A 415 -17.25 1.13 11.28
CA ASP A 415 -17.11 -0.28 10.91
C ASP A 415 -17.31 -1.18 12.11
N TRP A 416 -16.81 -0.74 13.28
CA TRP A 416 -17.10 -1.35 14.57
C TRP A 416 -18.58 -1.28 14.94
N LEU A 417 -19.23 -0.13 14.74
CA LEU A 417 -20.66 0.04 15.03
C LEU A 417 -21.54 -0.86 14.14
N GLY A 418 -21.27 -0.90 12.83
CA GLY A 418 -22.00 -1.79 11.92
C GLY A 418 -21.76 -3.27 12.20
N GLY A 419 -20.51 -3.65 12.54
CA GLY A 419 -20.19 -4.99 13.00
C GLY A 419 -20.94 -5.40 14.27
N LEU A 420 -21.12 -4.47 15.22
CA LEU A 420 -21.92 -4.69 16.42
C LEU A 420 -23.40 -4.92 16.11
N PHE A 421 -23.98 -4.22 15.13
CA PHE A 421 -25.37 -4.47 14.70
C PHE A 421 -25.54 -5.86 14.08
N ILE A 422 -24.59 -6.29 13.24
CA ILE A 422 -24.60 -7.63 12.64
C ILE A 422 -24.46 -8.71 13.74
N LEU A 423 -23.50 -8.56 14.66
CA LEU A 423 -23.33 -9.47 15.79
C LEU A 423 -24.56 -9.53 16.70
N GLY A 424 -25.19 -8.39 16.99
CA GLY A 424 -26.41 -8.32 17.80
C GLY A 424 -27.59 -9.07 17.17
N GLU A 425 -27.72 -9.02 15.84
CA GLU A 425 -28.73 -9.76 15.09
C GLU A 425 -28.50 -11.28 15.18
N ILE A 426 -27.27 -11.73 14.96
CA ILE A 426 -26.89 -13.16 15.06
C ILE A 426 -27.09 -13.69 16.49
N MET A 427 -26.73 -12.90 17.51
CA MET A 427 -26.94 -13.26 18.92
C MET A 427 -28.44 -13.36 19.25
N ARG A 428 -29.28 -12.51 18.66
CA ARG A 428 -30.74 -12.60 18.82
C ARG A 428 -31.32 -13.83 18.10
N TRP A 429 -30.88 -14.10 16.88
CA TRP A 429 -31.29 -15.29 16.10
C TRP A 429 -30.92 -16.59 16.82
N THR A 430 -29.69 -16.71 17.33
CA THR A 430 -29.25 -17.89 18.10
C THR A 430 -30.03 -18.08 19.41
N ARG A 431 -30.42 -16.99 20.09
CA ARG A 431 -31.21 -17.04 21.33
C ARG A 431 -32.67 -17.46 21.06
N TRP A 432 -33.29 -16.90 20.02
CA TRP A 432 -34.65 -17.26 19.58
C TRP A 432 -34.74 -18.74 19.16
N ASN A 433 -33.78 -19.25 18.40
CA ASN A 433 -33.79 -20.65 17.99
C ASN A 433 -33.57 -21.62 19.17
N ARG A 434 -32.75 -21.26 20.18
CA ARG A 434 -32.61 -22.09 21.39
C ARG A 434 -33.90 -22.20 22.19
N GLU A 435 -34.69 -21.13 22.29
CA GLU A 435 -35.99 -21.14 22.99
C GLU A 435 -37.03 -22.01 22.25
N VAL A 436 -36.99 -22.05 20.91
CA VAL A 436 -37.85 -22.90 20.08
C VAL A 436 -37.40 -24.37 20.10
N GLU A 437 -36.09 -24.65 20.11
CA GLU A 437 -35.52 -26.01 20.16
C GLU A 437 -35.69 -26.66 21.53
N GLN A 438 -35.61 -25.88 22.62
CA GLN A 438 -35.88 -26.35 23.99
C GLN A 438 -37.34 -26.81 24.17
N HIS A 439 -38.27 -26.36 23.34
CA HIS A 439 -39.65 -26.82 23.35
C HIS A 439 -39.90 -28.09 22.51
N LEU A 440 -38.90 -28.62 21.77
CA LEU A 440 -39.15 -29.70 20.81
C LEU A 440 -38.34 -30.99 20.89
N ILE A 441 -37.26 -31.16 21.67
CA ILE A 441 -36.76 -32.52 22.02
C ILE A 441 -35.84 -32.52 23.24
N VAL A 442 -36.13 -33.49 24.11
CA VAL A 442 -35.43 -33.92 25.32
C VAL A 442 -34.25 -34.86 24.99
N HIS A 443 -33.14 -34.70 25.74
CA HIS A 443 -31.98 -35.58 25.87
C HIS A 443 -31.11 -35.90 24.63
N HIS A 444 -29.91 -35.29 24.54
CA HIS A 444 -28.67 -36.09 24.49
C HIS A 444 -27.37 -35.29 24.82
N SER A 445 -26.73 -35.74 25.89
CA SER A 445 -25.30 -35.68 26.27
C SER A 445 -24.49 -34.38 26.09
N GLN A 446 -24.28 -33.70 27.22
CA GLN A 446 -23.03 -33.02 27.55
C GLN A 446 -21.86 -34.02 27.55
N ARG A 447 -20.82 -33.85 26.70
CA ARG A 447 -19.39 -34.04 27.03
C ARG A 447 -18.47 -33.99 25.81
N LEU A 448 -17.32 -33.34 26.04
CA LEU A 448 -16.02 -33.43 25.35
C LEU A 448 -16.00 -32.97 23.88
N TRP A 449 -15.33 -31.82 23.62
CA TRP A 449 -14.93 -31.26 22.32
C TRP A 449 -15.56 -32.00 21.13
N SER A 450 -16.76 -31.59 20.73
CA SER A 450 -17.49 -32.22 19.62
C SER A 450 -16.62 -32.22 18.36
N LEU A 451 -16.83 -33.18 17.46
CA LEU A 451 -16.25 -33.19 16.11
C LEU A 451 -16.35 -31.81 15.43
N GLU A 452 -17.39 -31.05 15.77
CA GLU A 452 -17.63 -29.66 15.37
C GLU A 452 -16.53 -28.70 15.83
N SER A 453 -16.08 -28.80 17.09
CA SER A 453 -14.96 -28.00 17.62
C SER A 453 -13.65 -28.35 16.91
N LEU A 454 -13.42 -29.64 16.63
CA LEU A 454 -12.18 -30.11 16.01
C LEU A 454 -12.10 -29.72 14.52
N LEU A 455 -13.23 -29.74 13.81
CA LEU A 455 -13.36 -29.24 12.44
C LEU A 455 -13.21 -27.73 12.35
N PHE A 456 -13.82 -27.00 13.29
CA PHE A 456 -13.67 -25.54 13.39
C PHE A 456 -12.20 -25.18 13.60
N TRP A 457 -11.51 -25.80 14.56
CA TRP A 457 -10.09 -25.55 14.80
C TRP A 457 -9.20 -26.01 13.64
N LEU A 458 -9.50 -27.12 12.97
CA LEU A 458 -8.78 -27.55 11.76
C LEU A 458 -8.90 -26.52 10.63
N LEU A 459 -10.10 -25.98 10.40
CA LEU A 459 -10.31 -24.94 9.39
C LEU A 459 -9.65 -23.63 9.80
N VAL A 460 -9.76 -23.23 11.08
CA VAL A 460 -9.04 -22.07 11.62
C VAL A 460 -7.55 -22.25 11.41
N VAL A 461 -6.98 -23.43 11.65
CA VAL A 461 -5.56 -23.71 11.37
C VAL A 461 -5.27 -23.64 9.87
N ILE A 462 -6.12 -24.15 8.99
CA ILE A 462 -5.92 -24.06 7.52
C ILE A 462 -5.97 -22.61 7.05
N VAL A 463 -6.96 -21.84 7.51
CA VAL A 463 -7.14 -20.42 7.20
C VAL A 463 -6.00 -19.59 7.77
N LEU A 464 -5.63 -19.79 9.04
CA LEU A 464 -4.50 -19.11 9.67
C LEU A 464 -3.15 -19.56 9.10
N SER A 465 -3.03 -20.79 8.60
CA SER A 465 -1.83 -21.26 7.90
C SER A 465 -1.74 -20.65 6.51
N TRP A 466 -2.86 -20.51 5.79
CA TRP A 466 -2.89 -19.82 4.50
C TRP A 466 -2.64 -18.31 4.68
N VAL A 467 -3.31 -17.65 5.63
CA VAL A 467 -3.01 -16.27 6.04
C VAL A 467 -1.56 -16.18 6.47
N GLY A 468 -1.07 -17.13 7.25
CA GLY A 468 0.33 -17.22 7.66
C GLY A 468 1.28 -17.32 6.47
N VAL A 469 1.01 -18.14 5.46
CA VAL A 469 1.82 -18.26 4.24
C VAL A 469 1.77 -16.96 3.43
N VAL A 470 0.57 -16.38 3.26
CA VAL A 470 0.39 -15.11 2.55
C VAL A 470 1.16 -14.02 3.29
N VAL A 471 0.89 -13.80 4.58
CA VAL A 471 1.49 -12.80 5.48
C VAL A 471 2.99 -13.01 5.66
N THR A 472 3.48 -14.22 5.96
CA THR A 472 4.93 -14.48 6.06
C THR A 472 5.64 -14.25 4.73
N ARG A 473 5.01 -14.55 3.58
CA ARG A 473 5.57 -14.18 2.28
C ARG A 473 5.38 -12.68 1.97
N GLN A 474 4.34 -12.00 2.49
CA GLN A 474 4.26 -10.52 2.44
C GLN A 474 5.38 -9.87 3.28
N LEU A 475 5.77 -10.49 4.40
CA LEU A 475 6.81 -10.03 5.32
C LEU A 475 8.23 -10.48 4.93
N SER A 476 8.37 -11.61 4.23
CA SER A 476 9.66 -12.15 3.73
C SER A 476 10.02 -11.65 2.33
N TYR A 477 9.03 -11.12 1.60
CA TYR A 477 9.31 -10.08 0.62
C TYR A 477 9.88 -8.90 1.38
N PRO A 478 10.94 -8.22 0.91
CA PRO A 478 11.35 -6.99 1.56
C PRO A 478 10.12 -6.10 1.58
N ILE A 479 9.67 -5.75 2.79
CA ILE A 479 8.51 -4.91 3.09
C ILE A 479 8.55 -3.58 2.29
N LEU A 480 9.70 -3.24 1.72
CA LEU A 480 9.96 -2.19 0.74
C LEU A 480 9.38 -2.40 -0.68
N SER A 481 9.07 -3.61 -1.15
CA SER A 481 8.56 -3.84 -2.52
C SER A 481 7.03 -3.95 -2.62
N ARG A 482 6.33 -4.29 -1.53
CA ARG A 482 4.85 -4.34 -1.50
C ARG A 482 4.20 -2.98 -1.28
N PHE A 483 4.91 -2.04 -0.67
CA PHE A 483 4.62 -0.60 -0.78
C PHE A 483 4.97 -0.01 -2.16
N LYS A 484 5.56 -0.80 -3.07
CA LYS A 484 6.17 -0.34 -4.32
C LYS A 484 5.33 -0.65 -5.56
N LYS A 485 4.19 -1.33 -5.43
CA LYS A 485 3.41 -1.83 -6.58
C LYS A 485 1.90 -1.52 -6.60
N SER A 486 1.32 -1.01 -5.50
CA SER A 486 0.04 -0.26 -5.56
C SER A 486 0.24 1.27 -5.56
N ARG A 487 1.50 1.71 -5.58
CA ARG A 487 1.82 3.08 -5.95
C ARG A 487 2.18 3.01 -7.42
N ASN A 488 1.38 3.64 -8.27
CA ASN A 488 2.01 4.44 -9.30
C ASN A 488 3.05 5.30 -8.56
N LEU A 489 4.32 4.90 -8.56
CA LEU A 489 5.39 5.70 -7.98
C LEU A 489 5.56 6.89 -8.90
N GLU A 490 4.77 7.92 -8.66
CA GLU A 490 4.78 9.13 -9.47
C GLU A 490 5.47 10.28 -8.73
N GLY A 491 6.19 10.04 -7.61
CA GLY A 491 7.02 11.09 -7.02
C GLY A 491 7.52 10.93 -5.58
N PHE A 492 8.30 11.91 -5.13
CA PHE A 492 8.87 12.05 -3.79
C PHE A 492 8.79 13.49 -3.29
N PHE A 493 8.90 13.70 -1.98
CA PHE A 493 9.02 15.06 -1.43
C PHE A 493 10.49 15.49 -1.35
N HIS A 494 10.76 16.72 -1.75
CA HIS A 494 12.01 17.42 -1.52
C HIS A 494 11.77 18.56 -0.53
N ILE A 495 12.39 18.46 0.65
CA ILE A 495 12.31 19.44 1.73
C ILE A 495 13.72 19.82 2.17
N SER A 496 13.89 21.05 2.64
CA SER A 496 15.19 21.60 3.01
C SER A 496 15.02 22.70 4.06
N ASP A 497 16.10 23.04 4.76
CA ASP A 497 16.24 24.25 5.59
C ASP A 497 15.03 24.43 6.50
N ILE A 498 14.74 23.35 7.25
CA ILE A 498 13.62 23.33 8.19
C ILE A 498 13.87 24.36 9.28
N HIS A 499 15.11 24.43 9.79
CA HIS A 499 15.51 25.27 10.93
C HIS A 499 14.44 25.28 12.02
N MET A 500 14.14 24.10 12.56
CA MET A 500 13.18 23.94 13.63
C MET A 500 13.75 24.55 14.90
N ASP A 501 13.11 25.61 15.39
CA ASP A 501 13.59 26.34 16.56
C ASP A 501 12.91 25.82 17.84
N PRO A 502 13.63 25.11 18.73
CA PRO A 502 13.09 24.64 20.01
C PRO A 502 12.72 25.77 20.97
N LEU A 503 13.23 26.96 20.76
CA LEU A 503 13.10 28.12 21.63
C LEU A 503 12.18 29.20 21.05
N TYR A 504 11.55 28.96 19.89
CA TYR A 504 10.62 29.91 19.27
C TYR A 504 9.46 30.29 20.20
N GLN A 505 9.20 31.59 20.36
CA GLN A 505 8.18 32.11 21.28
C GLN A 505 6.91 32.58 20.54
N PRO A 506 5.84 31.77 20.51
CA PRO A 506 4.62 32.10 19.77
C PRO A 506 3.75 33.15 20.46
N THR A 507 3.98 33.48 21.73
CA THR A 507 3.12 34.37 22.56
C THR A 507 3.58 35.83 22.60
N TRP A 508 4.74 36.18 22.04
CA TRP A 508 5.43 37.42 22.37
C TRP A 508 5.59 38.38 21.19
N SER A 509 5.15 39.64 21.31
CA SER A 509 5.12 40.58 20.17
C SER A 509 6.34 41.48 19.99
N LEU A 510 7.32 41.51 20.90
CA LEU A 510 8.45 42.44 20.85
C LEU A 510 9.74 41.76 20.37
N GLU A 511 10.36 42.37 19.36
CA GLU A 511 11.44 41.88 18.50
C GLU A 511 12.82 42.05 19.14
N GLN A 512 13.61 40.98 19.21
CA GLN A 512 15.07 41.09 19.12
C GLN A 512 15.62 39.90 18.33
N GLY A 513 16.18 40.17 17.15
CA GLY A 513 16.94 39.22 16.34
C GLY A 513 16.11 38.25 15.48
N TRP A 514 16.81 37.60 14.55
CA TRP A 514 16.30 36.65 13.55
C TRP A 514 15.87 35.29 14.14
N SER A 515 16.18 35.04 15.41
CA SER A 515 15.82 33.82 16.14
C SER A 515 14.45 33.95 16.83
N CYS A 516 13.90 35.16 16.98
CA CYS A 516 12.54 35.40 17.52
C CYS A 516 12.26 34.72 18.87
N ARG A 517 13.31 34.70 19.71
CA ARG A 517 13.32 34.19 21.09
C ARG A 517 13.16 35.36 22.05
N ARG A 518 13.01 35.09 23.35
CA ARG A 518 13.23 36.14 24.36
C ARG A 518 14.70 36.59 24.28
N PRO A 519 15.04 37.88 24.47
CA PRO A 519 16.41 38.33 24.59
C PRO A 519 17.13 37.53 25.67
N SER A 520 17.94 36.57 25.24
CA SER A 520 18.80 35.74 26.09
C SER A 520 20.18 36.38 26.25
N LEU A 521 20.31 37.69 25.99
CA LEU A 521 21.61 38.34 25.91
C LEU A 521 22.36 38.41 27.25
N HIS A 522 21.78 37.98 28.38
CA HIS A 522 22.45 37.98 29.69
C HIS A 522 22.09 36.78 30.59
N LEU A 523 21.77 35.60 30.03
CA LEU A 523 21.64 34.40 30.86
C LEU A 523 23.03 33.79 31.09
N SER A 524 23.42 33.62 32.35
CA SER A 524 24.70 33.02 32.72
C SER A 524 24.79 31.57 32.21
N VAL A 525 26.00 30.99 32.14
CA VAL A 525 26.19 29.57 31.73
C VAL A 525 25.31 28.61 32.54
N SER A 526 25.00 28.95 33.80
CA SER A 526 24.08 28.17 34.66
C SER A 526 22.61 28.25 34.22
N ASP A 527 22.18 29.35 33.61
CA ASP A 527 20.81 29.52 33.12
C ASP A 527 20.59 28.80 31.78
N GLN A 528 21.63 28.67 30.95
CA GLN A 528 21.58 27.84 29.74
C GLN A 528 21.35 26.35 30.06
N HIS A 529 21.77 25.87 31.23
CA HIS A 529 21.56 24.49 31.66
C HIS A 529 20.08 24.15 31.93
N ASN A 530 19.27 25.16 32.26
CA ASN A 530 17.85 25.03 32.59
C ASN A 530 16.90 25.30 31.41
N LEU A 531 17.42 25.63 30.22
CA LEU A 531 16.60 25.81 29.02
C LEU A 531 15.90 24.50 28.64
N ARG A 532 14.60 24.61 28.34
CA ARG A 532 13.76 23.52 27.85
C ARG A 532 13.06 23.95 26.56
N PRO A 533 12.74 23.01 25.67
CA PRO A 533 11.99 23.32 24.47
C PRO A 533 10.61 23.91 24.78
N VAL A 534 10.18 24.89 24.01
CA VAL A 534 8.93 25.63 24.24
C VAL A 534 7.71 24.72 24.10
N TRP A 535 7.76 23.71 23.22
CA TRP A 535 6.66 22.77 23.03
C TRP A 535 6.35 21.89 24.25
N GLU A 536 7.23 21.84 25.27
CA GLU A 536 6.92 21.19 26.54
C GLU A 536 6.01 22.03 27.45
N THR A 537 5.90 23.34 27.17
CA THR A 537 5.22 24.32 28.04
C THR A 537 3.92 24.86 27.46
N ILE A 538 3.63 24.61 26.18
CA ILE A 538 2.40 25.08 25.54
C ILE A 538 1.26 24.11 25.85
N HIS A 539 0.35 24.52 26.74
CA HIS A 539 -0.83 23.73 27.11
C HIS A 539 -2.15 24.27 26.52
N ASN A 540 -2.18 25.52 26.02
CA ASN A 540 -3.39 26.15 25.50
C ASN A 540 -3.12 26.99 24.26
N SER A 541 -3.89 26.76 23.19
CA SER A 541 -3.58 27.27 21.84
C SER A 541 -4.26 28.61 21.53
N SER A 542 -5.25 29.02 22.33
CA SER A 542 -6.00 30.28 22.17
C SER A 542 -5.23 31.53 22.59
N GLU A 543 -4.09 31.39 23.27
CA GLU A 543 -3.25 32.52 23.75
C GLU A 543 -2.04 32.82 22.84
N LEU A 544 -1.88 32.07 21.74
CA LEU A 544 -0.74 32.20 20.83
C LEU A 544 -0.93 33.39 19.88
N ALA A 545 0.06 34.31 19.84
CA ALA A 545 0.02 35.49 18.98
C ALA A 545 0.44 35.17 17.54
N TYR A 546 1.49 34.34 17.36
CA TYR A 546 2.06 33.96 16.06
C TYR A 546 2.45 32.48 16.08
N PRO A 547 1.47 31.55 16.08
CA PRO A 547 1.74 30.13 16.25
C PRO A 547 2.62 29.56 15.14
N PHE A 548 2.46 30.01 13.89
CA PHE A 548 3.14 29.43 12.72
C PHE A 548 4.47 30.10 12.35
N GLY A 549 5.01 31.00 13.17
CA GLY A 549 6.23 31.74 12.82
C GLY A 549 5.98 33.16 12.35
N ARG A 550 7.05 33.89 12.00
CA ARG A 550 7.00 35.20 11.34
C ARG A 550 8.13 35.29 10.32
N LEU A 551 7.97 36.16 9.34
CA LEU A 551 9.06 36.49 8.41
C LEU A 551 10.29 36.96 9.19
N GLY A 552 11.46 36.51 8.75
CA GLY A 552 12.72 36.77 9.43
C GLY A 552 13.01 35.82 10.60
N CYS A 553 12.09 34.94 10.97
CA CYS A 553 12.29 33.93 12.02
C CYS A 553 12.54 32.53 11.45
N ASP A 554 13.27 31.74 12.24
CA ASP A 554 13.32 30.29 12.09
C ASP A 554 11.97 29.62 12.41
N SER A 555 11.82 28.36 12.00
CA SER A 555 10.54 27.68 11.93
C SER A 555 10.03 27.25 13.31
N SER A 556 8.79 27.65 13.62
CA SER A 556 8.06 27.11 14.77
C SER A 556 7.69 25.64 14.56
N ILE A 557 7.54 24.89 15.66
CA ILE A 557 7.00 23.53 15.64
C ILE A 557 5.65 23.42 14.93
N PHE A 558 4.76 24.41 15.11
CA PHE A 558 3.43 24.38 14.49
C PHE A 558 3.49 24.54 12.97
N LEU A 559 4.46 25.30 12.45
CA LEU A 559 4.71 25.39 11.01
C LEU A 559 5.19 24.06 10.45
N VAL A 560 6.11 23.40 11.15
CA VAL A 560 6.66 22.09 10.78
C VAL A 560 5.56 21.01 10.77
N GLU A 561 4.73 20.94 11.82
CA GLU A 561 3.60 20.01 11.86
C GLU A 561 2.57 20.30 10.78
N SER A 562 2.27 21.58 10.53
CA SER A 562 1.38 22.02 9.45
C SER A 562 1.91 21.59 8.07
N MET A 563 3.23 21.71 7.83
CA MET A 563 3.88 21.21 6.61
C MET A 563 3.67 19.71 6.46
N LEU A 564 3.96 18.92 7.50
CA LEU A 564 3.81 17.46 7.45
C LEU A 564 2.35 17.04 7.19
N GLN A 565 1.38 17.73 7.78
CA GLN A 565 -0.04 17.52 7.48
C GLN A 565 -0.38 17.87 6.03
N ALA A 566 0.18 18.95 5.48
CA ALA A 566 0.00 19.35 4.09
C ALA A 566 0.60 18.33 3.12
N MET A 567 1.85 17.91 3.36
CA MET A 567 2.53 16.86 2.60
C MET A 567 1.67 15.58 2.58
N LYS A 568 1.12 15.17 3.73
CA LYS A 568 0.27 13.98 3.82
C LYS A 568 -1.01 14.10 2.99
N LYS A 569 -1.56 15.31 2.82
CA LYS A 569 -2.70 15.56 1.91
C LYS A 569 -2.29 15.53 0.44
N VAL A 570 -1.10 16.02 0.10
CA VAL A 570 -0.57 15.96 -1.28
C VAL A 570 -0.32 14.51 -1.67
N CYS A 571 0.43 13.76 -0.86
CA CYS A 571 0.65 12.35 -1.06
C CYS A 571 0.90 11.67 0.29
N SER A 572 -0.01 10.79 0.71
CA SER A 572 0.12 10.03 1.95
C SER A 572 1.21 8.95 1.89
N PHE A 573 1.68 8.63 0.68
CA PHE A 573 2.48 7.45 0.38
C PHE A 573 3.57 7.78 -0.67
N PRO A 574 4.52 8.68 -0.37
CA PRO A 574 5.56 9.11 -1.32
C PRO A 574 6.68 8.07 -1.45
N ALA A 575 7.34 7.97 -2.61
CA ALA A 575 8.40 6.99 -2.88
C ALA A 575 9.48 7.00 -1.78
N PHE A 576 9.93 8.20 -1.45
CA PHE A 576 10.78 8.53 -0.32
C PHE A 576 10.55 10.01 0.05
N ILE A 577 11.13 10.46 1.15
CA ILE A 577 11.25 11.87 1.50
C ILE A 577 12.73 12.21 1.49
N LEU A 578 13.10 13.15 0.63
CA LEU A 578 14.45 13.68 0.54
C LEU A 578 14.53 14.97 1.37
N PHE A 579 15.43 14.97 2.36
CA PHE A 579 15.69 16.12 3.20
C PHE A 579 17.12 16.60 3.02
N THR A 580 17.28 17.74 2.35
CA THR A 580 18.59 18.33 2.02
C THR A 580 19.18 19.15 3.16
N GLY A 581 19.08 18.71 4.42
CA GLY A 581 19.83 19.28 5.55
C GLY A 581 19.26 20.57 6.16
N ASP A 582 19.92 21.02 7.22
CA ASP A 582 19.59 22.20 8.04
C ASP A 582 18.28 22.05 8.80
N LEU A 583 18.26 21.03 9.67
CA LEU A 583 17.13 20.75 10.53
C LEU A 583 17.12 21.65 11.75
N VAL A 584 18.28 21.89 12.35
CA VAL A 584 18.40 22.67 13.59
C VAL A 584 18.39 24.17 13.25
N ALA A 585 17.64 24.95 14.04
CA ALA A 585 17.63 26.40 13.89
C ALA A 585 19.00 27.03 14.20
N HIS A 586 19.16 28.28 13.79
CA HIS A 586 20.37 29.04 14.06
C HIS A 586 20.51 29.29 15.57
N GLU A 587 21.75 29.44 16.04
CA GLU A 587 22.07 29.82 17.43
C GLU A 587 21.44 28.89 18.49
N VAL A 588 21.18 27.61 18.15
CA VAL A 588 20.67 26.63 19.12
C VAL A 588 21.84 26.10 19.96
N PRO A 589 21.74 26.05 21.30
CA PRO A 589 22.78 25.46 22.13
C PRO A 589 22.97 23.97 21.82
N HIS A 590 24.23 23.48 21.83
CA HIS A 590 24.59 22.08 21.54
C HIS A 590 23.70 21.03 22.23
N LYS A 591 23.31 21.26 23.50
CA LYS A 591 22.45 20.36 24.28
C LYS A 591 21.08 20.12 23.60
N LEU A 592 20.52 21.14 22.94
CA LEU A 592 19.21 21.08 22.29
C LEU A 592 19.27 20.58 20.83
N HIS A 593 20.45 20.46 20.21
CA HIS A 593 20.58 19.90 18.85
C HIS A 593 19.99 18.49 18.78
N LYS A 594 20.48 17.60 19.67
CA LYS A 594 20.01 16.21 19.73
C LYS A 594 18.51 16.12 20.01
N GLU A 595 18.00 16.93 20.94
CA GLU A 595 16.57 16.95 21.27
C GLU A 595 15.72 17.41 20.08
N THR A 596 16.17 18.40 19.32
CA THR A 596 15.51 18.89 18.10
C THR A 596 15.46 17.81 17.04
N ILE A 597 16.58 17.10 16.81
CA ILE A 597 16.64 15.97 15.86
C ILE A 597 15.70 14.84 16.27
N LEU A 598 15.70 14.45 17.54
CA LEU A 598 14.80 13.39 18.04
C LEU A 598 13.33 13.79 17.89
N ARG A 599 12.99 15.03 18.23
CA ARG A 599 11.62 15.56 18.07
C ARG A 599 11.18 15.52 16.61
N TRP A 600 12.06 15.90 15.68
CA TRP A 600 11.78 15.79 14.26
C TRP A 600 11.54 14.35 13.83
N LEU A 601 12.40 13.42 14.23
CA LEU A 601 12.26 12.00 13.89
C LEU A 601 10.94 11.42 14.41
N ASP A 602 10.47 11.85 15.58
CA ASP A 602 9.16 11.46 16.13
C ASP A 602 8.01 11.98 15.26
N LEU A 603 8.04 13.26 14.86
CA LEU A 603 7.03 13.86 13.98
C LEU A 603 7.01 13.20 12.61
N TYR A 604 8.19 13.08 12.00
CA TYR A 604 8.37 12.42 10.71
C TYR A 604 7.78 11.00 10.74
N ARG A 605 8.14 10.18 11.75
CA ARG A 605 7.65 8.80 11.90
C ARG A 605 6.15 8.75 12.20
N TYR A 606 5.61 9.74 12.90
CA TYR A 606 4.18 9.83 13.15
C TYR A 606 3.39 10.08 11.85
N TYR A 607 3.84 11.02 11.01
CA TYR A 607 3.13 11.37 9.78
C TYR A 607 3.39 10.34 8.65
N PHE A 608 4.61 9.82 8.54
CA PHE A 608 5.10 8.95 7.46
C PHE A 608 5.83 7.69 8.00
N PRO A 609 5.17 6.80 8.76
CA PRO A 609 5.81 5.69 9.46
C PRO A 609 6.50 4.66 8.55
N ASN A 610 6.02 4.52 7.31
CA ASN A 610 6.48 3.50 6.36
C ASN A 610 7.19 4.09 5.13
N THR A 611 7.65 5.33 5.22
CA THR A 611 8.36 5.99 4.11
C THR A 611 9.86 5.91 4.37
N CYS A 612 10.66 5.79 3.31
CA CYS A 612 12.10 5.97 3.42
C CYS A 612 12.42 7.46 3.54
N TRP A 613 13.18 7.82 4.57
CA TRP A 613 13.72 9.15 4.79
C TRP A 613 15.18 9.15 4.38
N ILE A 614 15.57 10.09 3.52
CA ILE A 614 16.94 10.29 3.07
C ILE A 614 17.44 11.61 3.66
N PRO A 615 18.22 11.58 4.77
CA PRO A 615 18.84 12.77 5.32
C PRO A 615 20.12 13.12 4.56
N VAL A 616 20.32 14.42 4.38
CA VAL A 616 21.58 15.04 3.99
C VAL A 616 22.04 15.90 5.15
N VAL A 617 23.36 16.00 5.37
CA VAL A 617 23.92 16.83 6.43
C VAL A 617 24.02 18.26 5.94
N GLY A 618 23.37 19.20 6.64
CA GLY A 618 23.55 20.64 6.45
C GLY A 618 24.55 21.25 7.43
N ASN A 619 24.95 22.50 7.19
CA ASN A 619 25.94 23.20 8.03
C ASN A 619 25.43 23.46 9.44
N HIS A 620 24.11 23.62 9.64
CA HIS A 620 23.52 23.80 10.97
C HIS A 620 23.22 22.49 11.69
N ASP A 621 23.30 21.34 11.01
CA ASP A 621 23.18 20.04 11.66
C ASP A 621 24.44 19.67 12.47
N ILE A 622 25.60 20.25 12.10
CA ILE A 622 26.85 20.15 12.85
C ILE A 622 26.97 21.36 13.77
N PHE A 623 27.08 21.12 15.07
CA PHE A 623 27.30 22.21 16.02
C PHE A 623 28.74 22.70 15.94
N ILE A 624 28.95 24.00 15.71
CA ILE A 624 30.24 24.66 15.83
C ILE A 624 30.21 25.56 17.08
N PRO A 625 31.10 25.35 18.08
CA PRO A 625 31.22 26.25 19.22
C PRO A 625 31.66 27.65 18.78
N TYR A 626 30.94 28.69 19.22
CA TYR A 626 31.23 30.09 18.89
C TYR A 626 32.08 30.83 19.94
N SER A 627 32.56 30.16 21.00
CA SER A 627 33.29 30.84 22.08
C SER A 627 34.79 30.88 21.83
N ASP A 628 35.37 32.08 21.93
CA ASP A 628 36.82 32.33 21.82
C ASP A 628 37.68 31.57 22.85
N ASP A 629 37.06 31.06 23.92
CA ASP A 629 37.73 30.30 25.01
C ASP A 629 37.80 28.78 24.75
N ASP A 630 37.39 28.31 23.57
CA ASP A 630 37.33 26.88 23.25
C ASP A 630 38.55 26.40 22.46
N ASP A 631 39.62 26.04 23.18
CA ASP A 631 40.91 25.51 22.68
C ASP A 631 40.82 24.23 21.81
N ARG A 632 39.63 23.74 21.50
CA ARG A 632 39.38 22.45 20.80
C ARG A 632 39.76 22.46 19.33
N PHE A 633 39.81 23.61 18.67
CA PHE A 633 40.21 23.73 17.27
C PHE A 633 41.45 24.60 17.21
N ARG A 634 42.64 24.03 16.95
CA ARG A 634 43.87 24.81 16.76
C ARG A 634 44.27 24.91 15.30
N ASN A 635 43.75 23.99 14.49
CA ASN A 635 43.96 23.90 13.06
C ASN A 635 42.79 23.17 12.39
N ILE A 636 42.84 23.09 11.06
CA ILE A 636 41.79 22.46 10.26
C ILE A 636 41.68 20.94 10.52
N ASP A 637 42.75 20.26 10.93
CA ASP A 637 42.74 18.81 11.24
C ASP A 637 41.99 18.50 12.54
N ASP A 638 42.08 19.37 13.55
CA ASP A 638 41.28 19.28 14.78
C ASP A 638 39.79 19.41 14.45
N MET A 639 39.46 20.37 13.59
CA MET A 639 38.10 20.57 13.11
C MET A 639 37.60 19.37 12.28
N GLU A 640 38.44 18.78 11.42
CA GLU A 640 38.11 17.57 10.67
C GLU A 640 37.74 16.42 11.62
N ARG A 641 38.57 16.15 12.63
CA ARG A 641 38.29 15.11 13.65
C ARG A 641 36.97 15.36 14.37
N TYR A 642 36.68 16.62 14.68
CA TYR A 642 35.45 16.99 15.36
C TYR A 642 34.21 16.83 14.49
N VAL A 643 34.27 17.24 13.22
CA VAL A 643 33.20 17.02 12.24
C VAL A 643 32.93 15.51 12.09
N ILE A 644 33.97 14.68 11.96
CA ILE A 644 33.83 13.21 11.91
C ILE A 644 33.14 12.67 13.19
N GLN A 645 33.49 13.20 14.36
CA GLN A 645 32.84 12.81 15.61
C GLN A 645 31.34 13.17 15.62
N GLN A 646 30.97 14.36 15.15
CA GLN A 646 29.58 14.81 15.06
C GLN A 646 28.80 13.97 14.02
N LEU A 647 29.39 13.65 12.89
CA LEU A 647 28.81 12.74 11.88
C LEU A 647 28.52 11.36 12.48
N GLY A 648 29.42 10.82 13.30
CA GLY A 648 29.18 9.57 14.03
C GLY A 648 28.02 9.65 15.04
N GLN A 649 27.77 10.82 15.64
CA GLN A 649 26.59 11.02 16.50
C GLN A 649 25.30 11.11 15.68
N LEU A 650 25.32 11.83 14.56
CA LEU A 650 24.18 11.92 13.65
C LEU A 650 23.82 10.55 13.05
N GLU A 651 24.83 9.75 12.73
CA GLU A 651 24.63 8.40 12.19
C GLU A 651 23.80 7.53 13.13
N GLN A 652 24.14 7.54 14.43
CA GLN A 652 23.43 6.79 15.46
C GLN A 652 21.98 7.23 15.65
N LEU A 653 21.66 8.48 15.30
CA LEU A 653 20.29 9.01 15.37
C LEU A 653 19.48 8.66 14.11
N TYR A 654 20.11 8.78 12.93
CA TYR A 654 19.44 8.61 11.64
C TYR A 654 19.32 7.16 11.19
N PHE A 655 20.30 6.31 11.51
CA PHE A 655 20.38 4.95 10.98
C PHE A 655 20.33 3.89 12.09
N GLN A 656 19.66 2.77 11.79
CA GLN A 656 19.65 1.60 12.68
C GLN A 656 20.89 0.72 12.53
N ASN A 657 21.49 0.72 11.33
CA ASN A 657 22.71 -0.01 11.00
C ASN A 657 23.82 0.97 10.65
N THR A 658 25.03 0.66 11.05
CA THR A 658 26.15 1.55 10.83
C THR A 658 26.59 1.57 9.37
N SER A 659 26.83 2.77 8.83
CA SER A 659 27.34 3.03 7.49
C SER A 659 28.69 3.73 7.60
N TYR A 660 29.77 3.00 7.36
CA TYR A 660 31.14 3.53 7.46
C TYR A 660 31.35 4.83 6.65
N SER A 661 30.75 4.94 5.46
CA SER A 661 30.84 6.15 4.63
C SER A 661 30.10 7.35 5.22
N PHE A 662 29.04 7.13 5.99
CA PHE A 662 28.29 8.22 6.62
C PHE A 662 29.02 8.66 7.89
N GLN A 663 29.48 7.69 8.70
CA GLN A 663 30.23 7.97 9.92
C GLN A 663 31.51 8.79 9.66
N THR A 664 32.20 8.53 8.54
CA THR A 664 33.47 9.20 8.23
C THR A 664 33.31 10.41 7.32
N LEU A 665 32.41 10.37 6.34
CA LEU A 665 32.30 11.42 5.32
C LEU A 665 30.93 12.13 5.32
N GLY A 666 29.93 11.62 6.03
CA GLY A 666 28.53 12.06 5.88
C GLY A 666 27.93 11.66 4.53
N CYS A 667 28.52 10.68 3.84
CA CYS A 667 28.12 10.22 2.53
C CYS A 667 27.30 8.93 2.60
N HIS A 668 26.28 8.79 1.75
CA HIS A 668 25.51 7.56 1.63
C HIS A 668 24.92 7.41 0.23
N SER A 669 24.58 6.19 -0.16
CA SER A 669 24.09 5.88 -1.50
C SER A 669 22.91 4.91 -1.41
N TYR A 670 21.79 5.29 -1.99
CA TYR A 670 20.55 4.52 -1.93
C TYR A 670 20.26 3.87 -3.28
N HIS A 671 19.81 2.61 -3.23
CA HIS A 671 19.30 1.87 -4.38
C HIS A 671 17.77 1.91 -4.36
N MET A 672 17.20 2.77 -5.20
CA MET A 672 15.75 2.93 -5.30
C MET A 672 15.22 2.21 -6.53
N MET A 673 13.88 2.00 -6.58
CA MET A 673 13.22 1.50 -7.79
C MET A 673 13.82 0.23 -8.41
N ASN A 674 14.15 -0.76 -7.57
CA ASN A 674 14.74 -2.04 -8.01
C ASN A 674 16.09 -1.86 -8.69
N ASP A 675 16.86 -0.88 -8.21
CA ASP A 675 18.20 -0.53 -8.68
C ASP A 675 18.23 0.22 -10.03
N GLU A 676 17.07 0.70 -10.50
CA GLU A 676 16.96 1.59 -11.68
C GLU A 676 17.31 3.05 -11.36
N LEU A 677 17.08 3.48 -10.12
CA LEU A 677 17.36 4.84 -9.64
C LEU A 677 18.40 4.80 -8.51
N ARG A 678 19.51 5.50 -8.72
CA ARG A 678 20.57 5.74 -7.73
C ARG A 678 20.40 7.13 -7.13
N VAL A 679 20.25 7.21 -5.80
CA VAL A 679 20.31 8.49 -5.08
C VAL A 679 21.64 8.54 -4.32
N ILE A 680 22.55 9.42 -4.75
CA ILE A 680 23.90 9.53 -4.20
C ILE A 680 23.96 10.81 -3.36
N VAL A 681 24.09 10.63 -2.04
CA VAL A 681 24.25 11.72 -1.07
C VAL A 681 25.73 11.89 -0.78
N TYR A 682 26.27 13.06 -1.14
CA TYR A 682 27.62 13.46 -0.79
C TYR A 682 27.57 14.71 0.10
N ASN A 683 28.62 14.96 0.88
CA ASN A 683 28.61 16.01 1.89
C ASN A 683 29.34 17.27 1.39
N SER A 684 28.59 18.31 1.02
CA SER A 684 29.11 19.58 0.51
C SER A 684 29.92 20.37 1.54
N LEU A 685 29.81 20.07 2.84
CA LEU A 685 30.57 20.77 3.88
C LEU A 685 32.08 20.62 3.68
N TRP A 686 32.54 19.48 3.15
CA TRP A 686 33.94 19.25 2.79
C TRP A 686 34.45 20.16 1.67
N PHE A 687 33.56 20.86 0.96
CA PHE A 687 33.91 21.76 -0.14
C PHE A 687 33.61 23.23 0.18
N THR A 688 32.97 23.52 1.33
CA THR A 688 32.42 24.84 1.66
C THR A 688 33.33 25.59 2.64
N PRO A 689 34.14 26.56 2.22
CA PRO A 689 35.13 27.24 3.08
C PRO A 689 34.51 27.95 4.28
N ARG A 690 33.32 28.55 4.11
CA ARG A 690 32.62 29.31 5.15
C ARG A 690 32.26 28.50 6.38
N PHE A 691 31.97 27.23 6.18
CA PHE A 691 31.70 26.30 7.28
C PHE A 691 32.96 26.13 8.14
N TRP A 692 34.13 25.99 7.49
CA TRP A 692 35.44 25.84 8.15
C TRP A 692 35.93 27.15 8.77
N SER A 693 35.80 28.26 8.04
CA SER A 693 36.21 29.58 8.54
C SER A 693 35.41 30.00 9.76
N SER A 694 34.12 29.66 9.83
CA SER A 694 33.29 29.94 11.01
C SER A 694 33.77 29.21 12.27
N GLY A 695 34.33 28.00 12.15
CA GLY A 695 34.89 27.26 13.29
C GLY A 695 36.34 27.60 13.62
N LEU A 696 37.11 28.10 12.65
CA LEU A 696 38.50 28.51 12.85
C LEU A 696 38.63 29.98 13.28
N LEU A 697 37.69 30.86 12.91
CA LEU A 697 37.71 32.28 13.29
C LEU A 697 37.26 32.53 14.74
N SER A 698 36.61 31.56 15.40
CA SER A 698 36.49 31.55 16.87
C SER A 698 37.84 31.34 17.58
N ILE A 699 38.93 31.22 16.83
CA ILE A 699 40.31 31.23 17.32
C ILE A 699 40.89 32.64 17.07
N GLY A 700 40.39 33.64 17.81
CA GLY A 700 41.14 34.87 18.12
C GLY A 700 41.60 35.78 16.96
N ARG A 701 40.74 36.16 16.00
CA ARG A 701 41.04 37.32 15.12
C ARG A 701 39.93 38.38 15.16
N ASN A 702 40.30 39.57 15.61
CA ASN A 702 39.41 40.64 16.07
C ASN A 702 38.89 41.61 14.99
N ASP A 703 39.04 41.33 13.69
CA ASP A 703 38.65 42.30 12.66
C ASP A 703 37.78 41.69 11.55
N SER A 704 36.57 42.24 11.42
CA SER A 704 35.56 41.85 10.42
C SER A 704 35.89 42.29 8.99
N SER A 705 36.98 43.02 8.78
CA SER A 705 37.38 43.59 7.48
C SER A 705 38.29 42.69 6.61
N GLU A 706 38.78 41.55 7.12
CA GLU A 706 39.70 40.64 6.39
C GLU A 706 39.03 39.39 5.76
N ARG A 707 37.70 39.30 5.69
CA ARG A 707 37.00 38.05 5.31
C ARG A 707 37.28 37.52 3.90
N VAL A 708 37.64 38.37 2.94
CA VAL A 708 37.83 37.97 1.53
C VAL A 708 39.21 37.32 1.29
N GLY A 709 40.20 37.55 2.16
CA GLY A 709 41.51 36.88 2.07
C GLY A 709 41.60 35.55 2.84
N ILE A 710 40.65 35.28 3.74
CA ILE A 710 40.66 34.12 4.65
C ILE A 710 40.12 32.85 3.96
N ASP A 711 39.11 32.99 3.10
CA ASP A 711 38.48 31.83 2.44
C ASP A 711 39.46 31.17 1.44
N ASP A 712 40.33 31.92 0.77
CA ASP A 712 41.34 31.39 -0.17
C ASP A 712 42.43 30.56 0.55
N GLU A 713 42.94 31.04 1.69
CA GLU A 713 43.91 30.31 2.53
C GLU A 713 43.30 29.01 3.11
N ILE A 714 42.01 29.09 3.48
CA ILE A 714 41.26 27.93 3.94
C ILE A 714 41.03 26.93 2.81
N CYS A 715 40.74 27.37 1.59
CA CYS A 715 40.58 26.49 0.44
C CYS A 715 41.83 25.68 0.10
N GLU A 716 43.01 26.30 0.22
CA GLU A 716 44.29 25.59 0.09
C GLU A 716 44.45 24.53 1.19
N SER A 717 44.18 24.91 2.44
CA SER A 717 44.24 24.00 3.60
C SER A 717 43.25 22.83 3.46
N MET A 718 42.01 23.09 3.05
CA MET A 718 40.97 22.09 2.83
C MET A 718 41.37 21.05 1.79
N SER A 719 42.11 21.45 0.75
CA SER A 719 42.56 20.53 -0.31
C SER A 719 43.49 19.44 0.21
N SER A 720 44.13 19.66 1.36
CA SER A 720 45.00 18.68 2.03
C SER A 720 44.26 17.72 2.97
N LEU A 721 43.00 17.98 3.29
CA LEU A 721 42.21 17.16 4.23
C LEU A 721 42.00 15.74 3.70
N TYR A 722 42.18 14.76 4.59
CA TYR A 722 42.00 13.36 4.24
C TYR A 722 40.56 13.06 3.80
N SER A 723 39.56 13.62 4.49
CA SER A 723 38.13 13.41 4.22
C SER A 723 37.71 13.97 2.86
N VAL A 724 38.31 15.09 2.43
CA VAL A 724 38.07 15.66 1.09
C VAL A 724 38.51 14.67 0.02
N GLN A 725 39.74 14.16 0.12
CA GLN A 725 40.28 13.18 -0.82
C GLN A 725 39.47 11.88 -0.83
N GLN A 726 39.08 11.38 0.36
CA GLN A 726 38.25 10.18 0.47
C GLN A 726 36.86 10.37 -0.15
N GLN A 727 36.22 11.54 0.05
CA GLN A 727 34.94 11.83 -0.59
C GLN A 727 35.06 11.91 -2.12
N GLN A 728 36.12 12.52 -2.65
CA GLN A 728 36.35 12.58 -4.10
C GLN A 728 36.51 11.16 -4.70
N ILE A 729 37.28 10.29 -4.04
CA ILE A 729 37.45 8.88 -4.44
C ILE A 729 36.12 8.12 -4.35
N TRP A 730 35.40 8.29 -3.24
CA TRP A 730 34.12 7.63 -2.99
C TRP A 730 33.07 8.03 -4.04
N LEU A 731 32.93 9.34 -4.32
CA LEU A 731 31.96 9.84 -5.28
C LEU A 731 32.26 9.34 -6.69
N ARG A 732 33.54 9.36 -7.09
CA ARG A 732 33.96 8.81 -8.39
C ARG A 732 33.60 7.32 -8.52
N LYS A 733 33.79 6.54 -7.45
CA LYS A 733 33.43 5.12 -7.41
C LYS A 733 31.91 4.90 -7.49
N GLU A 734 31.13 5.69 -6.77
CA GLU A 734 29.67 5.58 -6.78
C GLU A 734 29.07 5.96 -8.13
N LEU A 735 29.57 7.01 -8.78
CA LEU A 735 29.17 7.38 -10.14
C LEU A 735 29.54 6.29 -11.15
N PHE A 736 30.72 5.70 -11.03
CA PHE A 736 31.11 4.55 -11.86
C PHE A 736 30.17 3.35 -11.68
N ASN A 737 29.80 3.04 -10.44
CA ASN A 737 28.86 1.94 -10.14
C ASN A 737 27.42 2.23 -10.57
N ALA A 738 27.09 3.50 -10.83
CA ALA A 738 25.78 3.96 -11.25
C ALA A 738 25.62 4.05 -12.78
N ILE A 739 26.66 3.68 -13.56
CA ILE A 739 26.59 3.65 -15.02
C ILE A 739 25.42 2.78 -15.50
N GLY A 740 24.61 3.31 -16.42
CA GLY A 740 23.42 2.64 -16.96
C GLY A 740 22.17 2.77 -16.08
N LYS A 741 22.24 3.54 -14.99
CA LYS A 741 21.11 3.84 -14.10
C LYS A 741 20.78 5.33 -14.15
N LYS A 742 19.57 5.68 -13.71
CA LYS A 742 19.19 7.08 -13.45
C LYS A 742 19.85 7.53 -12.15
N VAL A 743 20.44 8.73 -12.13
CA VAL A 743 21.20 9.23 -10.98
C VAL A 743 20.65 10.57 -10.50
N ILE A 744 20.28 10.63 -9.23
CA ILE A 744 20.03 11.88 -8.52
C ILE A 744 21.22 12.10 -7.56
N LEU A 745 21.96 13.18 -7.79
CA LEU A 745 22.98 13.64 -6.86
C LEU A 745 22.32 14.57 -5.84
N VAL A 746 22.69 14.44 -4.57
CA VAL A 746 22.10 15.25 -3.52
C VAL A 746 23.19 15.73 -2.58
N SER A 747 23.13 17.01 -2.25
CA SER A 747 23.88 17.60 -1.16
C SER A 747 23.11 18.76 -0.54
N HIS A 748 23.70 19.45 0.44
CA HIS A 748 23.05 20.60 1.06
C HIS A 748 23.40 21.89 0.31
N ILE A 749 24.67 22.31 0.36
CA ILE A 749 25.15 23.57 -0.23
C ILE A 749 25.46 23.37 -1.71
N PRO A 750 24.84 24.12 -2.63
CA PRO A 750 25.08 23.97 -4.06
C PRO A 750 26.44 24.52 -4.49
N PRO A 751 27.08 23.95 -5.54
CA PRO A 751 28.31 24.51 -6.11
C PRO A 751 28.06 25.88 -6.77
N GLY A 752 29.13 26.66 -6.91
CA GLY A 752 29.12 28.01 -7.51
C GLY A 752 29.02 29.12 -6.46
N TRP A 753 28.23 30.15 -6.73
CA TRP A 753 28.14 31.37 -5.91
C TRP A 753 26.93 31.40 -5.00
N LYS A 754 27.08 32.07 -3.85
CA LYS A 754 25.99 32.57 -3.03
C LYS A 754 25.53 33.95 -3.49
N SER A 755 26.48 34.80 -3.89
CA SER A 755 26.25 36.13 -4.46
C SER A 755 27.43 36.52 -5.35
N SER A 756 27.36 37.65 -6.06
CA SER A 756 28.40 38.12 -6.98
C SER A 756 29.82 38.22 -6.38
N GLU A 757 29.92 38.30 -5.05
CA GLU A 757 31.17 38.47 -4.30
C GLU A 757 31.52 37.25 -3.44
N GLU A 758 30.66 36.22 -3.37
CA GLU A 758 30.77 35.15 -2.38
C GLU A 758 30.56 33.77 -3.01
N TYR A 759 31.58 32.91 -2.97
CA TYR A 759 31.49 31.53 -3.43
C TYR A 759 30.99 30.58 -2.33
N ASN A 760 30.17 29.59 -2.72
CA ASN A 760 29.70 28.53 -1.84
C ASN A 760 30.77 27.47 -1.63
N TRP A 761 31.44 27.08 -2.71
CA TRP A 761 32.49 26.06 -2.70
C TRP A 761 33.81 26.66 -3.15
N CYS A 762 34.92 26.15 -2.62
CA CYS A 762 36.23 26.54 -3.13
C CYS A 762 36.32 26.33 -4.65
N PRO A 763 36.87 27.29 -5.41
CA PRO A 763 36.96 27.20 -6.87
C PRO A 763 37.59 25.89 -7.37
N VAL A 764 38.67 25.44 -6.70
CA VAL A 764 39.34 24.17 -7.03
C VAL A 764 38.42 22.95 -6.97
N PHE A 765 37.46 22.93 -6.04
CA PHE A 765 36.49 21.84 -5.92
C PHE A 765 35.36 21.96 -6.93
N VAL A 766 34.96 23.17 -7.30
CA VAL A 766 34.01 23.42 -8.38
C VAL A 766 34.60 22.91 -9.70
N ASP A 767 35.84 23.29 -10.02
CA ASP A 767 36.52 22.86 -11.25
C ASP A 767 36.68 21.34 -11.33
N TRP A 768 37.09 20.72 -10.23
CA TRP A 768 37.16 19.27 -10.09
C TRP A 768 35.79 18.62 -10.34
N PHE A 769 34.73 19.14 -9.70
CA PHE A 769 33.40 18.57 -9.77
C PHE A 769 32.80 18.73 -11.18
N VAL A 770 32.93 19.90 -11.80
CA VAL A 770 32.50 20.14 -13.19
C VAL A 770 33.24 19.19 -14.15
N SER A 771 34.55 19.00 -13.96
CA SER A 771 35.35 18.06 -14.76
C SER A 771 34.88 16.61 -14.59
N LEU A 772 34.58 16.21 -13.36
CA LEU A 772 34.02 14.89 -13.05
C LEU A 772 32.67 14.68 -13.76
N MET A 773 31.76 15.65 -13.66
CA MET A 773 30.44 15.58 -14.28
C MET A 773 30.52 15.53 -15.81
N ARG A 774 31.41 16.33 -16.42
CA ARG A 774 31.71 16.28 -17.86
C ARG A 774 32.26 14.91 -18.28
N GLU A 775 33.17 14.30 -17.51
CA GLU A 775 33.72 12.97 -17.80
C GLU A 775 32.61 11.90 -17.89
N TYR A 776 31.71 11.87 -16.92
CA TYR A 776 30.64 10.87 -16.85
C TYR A 776 29.50 11.12 -17.84
N SER A 777 29.18 12.39 -18.12
CA SER A 777 28.23 12.77 -19.17
C SER A 777 28.68 12.29 -20.54
N ILE A 778 29.94 12.55 -20.92
CA ILE A 778 30.47 12.26 -22.27
C ILE A 778 30.60 10.76 -22.55
N ARG A 779 31.03 9.98 -21.55
CA ARG A 779 31.40 8.57 -21.78
C ARG A 779 30.24 7.59 -21.67
N LYS A 780 29.14 7.95 -21.00
CA LYS A 780 28.16 6.97 -20.51
C LYS A 780 26.68 7.40 -20.62
N ASP A 781 26.40 8.51 -21.31
CA ASP A 781 25.02 8.98 -21.57
C ASP A 781 24.17 9.10 -20.29
N MET A 782 24.83 9.52 -19.20
CA MET A 782 24.26 9.64 -17.87
C MET A 782 23.87 11.09 -17.63
N LEU A 783 22.57 11.39 -17.69
CA LEU A 783 22.03 12.67 -17.23
C LEU A 783 21.80 12.59 -15.72
N SER A 784 22.54 13.39 -14.95
CA SER A 784 22.24 13.55 -13.52
C SER A 784 21.39 14.79 -13.28
N ILE A 785 20.43 14.67 -12.38
CA ILE A 785 19.84 15.85 -11.73
C ILE A 785 20.41 15.94 -10.33
N GLN A 786 20.66 17.18 -9.91
CA GLN A 786 21.25 17.49 -8.63
C GLN A 786 20.25 18.28 -7.80
N LEU A 787 20.11 17.94 -6.52
CA LEU A 787 19.16 18.57 -5.60
C LEU A 787 19.89 19.13 -4.39
N TYR A 788 19.55 20.39 -4.03
CA TYR A 788 20.22 21.17 -2.99
C TYR A 788 19.25 22.02 -2.16
N GLY A 789 19.79 22.59 -1.07
CA GLY A 789 19.19 23.56 -0.15
C GLY A 789 20.08 24.78 0.09
N ASP A 790 20.19 25.24 1.34
CA ASP A 790 20.97 26.39 1.88
C ASP A 790 20.49 27.76 1.39
N HIS A 791 20.10 27.86 0.12
CA HIS A 791 19.71 29.12 -0.48
C HIS A 791 18.29 29.50 -0.07
N THR A 792 18.08 30.80 0.06
CA THR A 792 16.80 31.37 0.47
C THR A 792 15.77 31.44 -0.67
N ASN A 793 16.13 31.00 -1.89
CA ASN A 793 15.35 31.14 -3.11
C ASN A 793 15.16 29.77 -3.79
N ASP A 794 14.09 29.62 -4.59
CA ASP A 794 13.93 28.45 -5.46
C ASP A 794 14.72 28.65 -6.75
N GLU A 795 16.00 28.26 -6.72
CA GLU A 795 16.93 28.52 -7.83
C GLU A 795 17.11 27.30 -8.72
N LEU A 796 17.38 27.59 -9.99
CA LEU A 796 17.79 26.60 -10.97
C LEU A 796 19.15 26.98 -11.53
N ARG A 797 20.05 25.99 -11.67
CA ARG A 797 21.32 26.14 -12.40
C ARG A 797 21.51 24.99 -13.37
N VAL A 798 22.36 25.18 -14.37
CA VAL A 798 22.75 24.12 -15.30
C VAL A 798 24.27 23.99 -15.38
N MET A 799 24.72 22.77 -15.62
CA MET A 799 26.08 22.49 -16.07
C MET A 799 26.05 22.23 -17.57
N THR A 800 27.04 22.77 -18.27
CA THR A 800 27.16 22.68 -19.73
C THR A 800 28.39 21.87 -20.14
N GLN A 801 28.34 21.25 -21.32
CA GLN A 801 29.41 20.39 -21.81
C GLN A 801 30.71 21.17 -22.05
N LYS A 802 30.58 22.42 -22.50
CA LYS A 802 31.66 23.39 -22.64
C LYS A 802 31.18 24.75 -22.15
N ASP A 803 32.11 25.56 -21.68
CA ASP A 803 31.81 26.93 -21.27
C ASP A 803 31.19 27.69 -22.46
N HIS A 804 30.17 28.51 -22.18
CA HIS A 804 29.36 29.24 -23.16
C HIS A 804 28.59 28.37 -24.18
N SER A 805 28.49 27.04 -24.00
CA SER A 805 27.60 26.19 -24.80
C SER A 805 26.21 26.08 -24.17
N LEU A 806 25.15 26.00 -24.99
CA LEU A 806 23.79 25.67 -24.53
C LEU A 806 23.58 24.16 -24.35
N GLN A 807 24.63 23.34 -24.48
CA GLN A 807 24.52 21.90 -24.34
C GLN A 807 24.56 21.51 -22.85
N VAL A 808 23.38 21.46 -22.23
CA VAL A 808 23.21 21.08 -20.83
C VAL A 808 23.58 19.61 -20.62
N ILE A 809 24.35 19.33 -19.56
CA ILE A 809 24.73 17.97 -19.13
C ILE A 809 24.13 17.57 -17.78
N SER A 810 23.79 18.55 -16.94
CA SER A 810 23.17 18.32 -15.63
C SER A 810 22.37 19.54 -15.21
N THR A 811 21.23 19.31 -14.55
CA THR A 811 20.40 20.38 -13.97
C THR A 811 20.52 20.33 -12.44
N LEU A 812 20.64 21.50 -11.82
CA LEU A 812 20.69 21.68 -10.37
C LEU A 812 19.41 22.38 -9.94
N LEU A 813 18.66 21.77 -9.03
CA LEU A 813 17.45 22.35 -8.45
C LEU A 813 17.70 22.64 -6.97
N ILE A 814 17.66 23.90 -6.61
CA ILE A 814 17.96 24.39 -5.27
C ILE A 814 16.62 24.78 -4.64
N HIS A 815 16.29 24.23 -3.48
CA HIS A 815 15.01 24.46 -2.81
C HIS A 815 15.13 25.58 -1.78
N SER A 816 14.15 26.49 -1.73
CA SER A 816 14.20 27.64 -0.82
C SER A 816 14.02 27.29 0.66
N GLY A 817 13.48 26.09 0.93
CA GLY A 817 13.27 25.57 2.27
C GLY A 817 12.04 26.10 3.02
N LEU A 818 11.93 25.68 4.28
CA LEU A 818 10.80 26.01 5.16
C LEU A 818 11.03 27.30 5.95
N SER A 819 12.26 27.56 6.40
CA SER A 819 12.56 28.73 7.21
C SER A 819 12.31 30.04 6.45
N SER A 820 11.76 31.01 7.17
CA SER A 820 11.55 32.37 6.67
C SER A 820 12.62 33.36 7.11
N ARG A 821 13.67 32.88 7.80
CA ARG A 821 14.85 33.65 8.19
C ARG A 821 15.70 33.97 6.96
N ARG A 822 15.42 35.09 6.30
CA ARG A 822 16.06 35.48 5.03
C ARG A 822 16.24 37.01 4.97
N ARG A 823 17.31 37.49 4.31
CA ARG A 823 17.51 38.94 4.05
C ARG A 823 16.36 39.53 3.22
N VAL A 824 15.88 38.78 2.24
CA VAL A 824 14.60 39.02 1.54
C VAL A 824 13.65 37.89 1.94
N PRO A 825 12.66 38.14 2.82
CA PRO A 825 11.79 37.09 3.30
C PRO A 825 10.92 36.50 2.19
N GLY A 826 11.00 35.19 1.99
CA GLY A 826 10.11 34.39 1.16
C GLY A 826 9.14 33.58 2.03
N ASN A 827 8.08 33.06 1.42
CA ASN A 827 7.16 32.19 2.15
C ASN A 827 7.81 30.83 2.44
N PRO A 828 7.51 30.20 3.60
CA PRO A 828 7.85 28.80 3.86
C PRO A 828 7.35 27.88 2.73
N SER A 829 8.18 26.94 2.30
CA SER A 829 7.87 26.10 1.13
C SER A 829 8.28 24.63 1.26
N PHE A 830 7.57 23.76 0.57
CA PHE A 830 8.00 22.37 0.31
C PHE A 830 7.75 22.01 -1.17
N ARG A 831 8.51 21.03 -1.69
CA ARG A 831 8.43 20.61 -3.09
C ARG A 831 7.99 19.16 -3.22
N TRP A 832 7.07 18.90 -4.14
CA TRP A 832 6.72 17.57 -4.66
C TRP A 832 7.42 17.37 -6.00
N VAL A 833 8.05 16.21 -6.21
CA VAL A 833 8.85 15.93 -7.41
C VAL A 833 8.34 14.66 -8.09
N ASP A 834 8.00 14.75 -9.38
CA ASP A 834 7.50 13.63 -10.17
C ASP A 834 8.67 12.83 -10.77
N ILE A 835 8.66 11.51 -10.61
CA ILE A 835 9.70 10.61 -11.16
C ILE A 835 9.28 10.11 -12.55
N GLU A 836 10.21 10.14 -13.50
CA GLU A 836 9.98 9.68 -14.88
C GLU A 836 10.24 8.17 -14.99
N ASN A 837 9.23 7.37 -15.35
CA ASN A 837 9.32 5.91 -15.28
C ASN A 837 9.59 5.20 -16.62
N GLN A 838 9.38 5.78 -17.81
CA GLN A 838 9.44 4.94 -19.03
C GLN A 838 10.08 5.49 -20.30
N GLN A 839 10.40 6.78 -20.48
CA GLN A 839 10.90 7.23 -21.81
C GLN A 839 12.00 8.31 -21.84
N SER A 840 12.48 8.82 -20.70
CA SER A 840 13.56 9.85 -20.65
C SER A 840 14.83 9.35 -19.96
N HIS A 841 15.99 9.90 -20.39
CA HIS A 841 17.28 9.81 -19.68
C HIS A 841 17.24 10.54 -18.31
N SER A 842 16.27 11.43 -18.11
CA SER A 842 16.14 12.17 -16.85
C SER A 842 15.46 11.35 -15.74
N PRO A 843 15.95 11.45 -14.48
CA PRO A 843 15.28 10.88 -13.32
C PRO A 843 14.00 11.65 -12.92
N ILE A 844 13.88 12.94 -13.27
CA ILE A 844 12.77 13.79 -12.83
C ILE A 844 11.99 14.26 -14.06
N ARG A 845 10.67 14.04 -14.01
CA ARG A 845 9.76 14.50 -15.05
C ARG A 845 9.39 15.97 -14.84
N ASP A 846 8.95 16.30 -13.63
CA ASP A 846 8.32 17.58 -13.30
C ASP A 846 8.42 17.83 -11.77
N TYR A 847 8.12 19.04 -11.32
CA TYR A 847 7.98 19.32 -9.88
C TYR A 847 6.97 20.43 -9.59
N THR A 848 6.43 20.39 -8.38
CA THR A 848 5.42 21.32 -7.87
C THR A 848 5.87 21.91 -6.54
N VAL A 849 5.80 23.24 -6.41
CA VAL A 849 6.17 23.96 -5.19
C VAL A 849 4.92 24.42 -4.46
N TYR A 850 4.85 24.11 -3.17
CA TYR A 850 3.78 24.52 -2.26
C TYR A 850 4.32 25.52 -1.25
N ILE A 851 3.50 26.53 -0.92
CA ILE A 851 3.86 27.60 -0.03
C ILE A 851 2.87 27.78 1.11
N PHE A 852 3.37 28.27 2.24
CA PHE A 852 2.57 28.75 3.35
C PHE A 852 2.55 30.28 3.34
N PRO A 853 1.46 30.96 2.94
CA PRO A 853 1.38 32.41 2.90
C PRO A 853 1.38 33.02 4.32
N LEU A 854 2.57 33.08 4.94
CA LEU A 854 2.76 33.25 6.38
C LEU A 854 2.18 34.57 6.90
N GLN A 855 2.44 35.68 6.21
CA GLN A 855 1.90 36.99 6.59
C GLN A 855 0.37 37.00 6.60
N ARG A 856 -0.25 36.47 5.54
CA ARG A 856 -1.71 36.42 5.40
C ARG A 856 -2.33 35.55 6.47
N ILE A 857 -1.75 34.39 6.75
CA ILE A 857 -2.26 33.46 7.75
C ILE A 857 -2.13 34.05 9.16
N ASN A 858 -1.00 34.70 9.46
CA ASN A 858 -0.82 35.41 10.74
C ASN A 858 -1.85 36.53 10.91
N TRP A 859 -2.19 37.25 9.84
CA TRP A 859 -3.25 38.26 9.87
C TRP A 859 -4.63 37.65 10.14
N GLU A 860 -5.01 36.61 9.38
CA GLU A 860 -6.29 35.89 9.55
C GLU A 860 -6.41 35.28 10.96
N TRP A 861 -5.31 34.75 11.50
CA TRP A 861 -5.22 34.21 12.86
C TRP A 861 -5.53 35.28 13.90
N LYS A 862 -4.84 36.42 13.83
CA LYS A 862 -5.02 37.54 14.77
C LYS A 862 -6.44 38.11 14.72
N TRP A 863 -7.06 38.13 13.55
CA TRP A 863 -8.45 38.59 13.41
C TRP A 863 -9.44 37.62 14.07
N LYS A 864 -9.30 36.31 13.80
CA LYS A 864 -10.20 35.29 14.35
C LYS A 864 -10.07 35.16 15.86
N SER A 865 -8.88 35.30 16.43
CA SER A 865 -8.67 35.22 17.88
C SER A 865 -9.29 36.38 18.66
N MET A 866 -9.65 37.49 18.01
CA MET A 866 -10.41 38.59 18.64
C MET A 866 -11.91 38.27 18.79
N GLY A 867 -12.45 37.32 18.01
CA GLY A 867 -13.80 36.78 18.21
C GLY A 867 -13.72 35.50 19.05
N ARG A 868 -14.37 35.46 20.22
CA ARG A 868 -14.26 34.41 21.28
C ARG A 868 -14.67 32.96 20.88
N SER A 869 -14.61 32.58 19.61
CA SER A 869 -14.72 31.20 19.13
C SER A 869 -13.33 30.60 18.94
N ASP A 870 -13.09 29.38 19.44
CA ASP A 870 -11.84 28.64 19.24
C ASP A 870 -11.43 28.65 17.75
N PRO A 871 -10.33 29.34 17.38
CA PRO A 871 -9.94 29.51 15.99
C PRO A 871 -9.62 28.18 15.30
N PHE A 872 -9.22 27.13 16.05
CA PHE A 872 -8.95 25.80 15.51
C PHE A 872 -10.22 25.09 15.03
N SER A 873 -11.36 25.29 15.69
CA SER A 873 -12.64 24.70 15.28
C SER A 873 -13.12 25.16 13.90
N SER A 874 -12.65 26.34 13.44
CA SER A 874 -13.00 26.94 12.15
C SER A 874 -11.95 26.75 11.04
N MET A 875 -10.76 26.23 11.38
CA MET A 875 -9.62 26.15 10.47
C MET A 875 -9.59 24.76 9.82
N SER A 876 -10.67 24.41 9.11
CA SER A 876 -10.79 23.14 8.36
C SER A 876 -9.90 23.08 7.11
N MET A 877 -9.15 24.15 6.81
CA MET A 877 -8.17 24.20 5.73
C MET A 877 -6.75 24.27 6.31
N ILE A 878 -5.95 23.28 5.93
CA ILE A 878 -4.49 23.39 6.00
C ILE A 878 -4.13 24.49 5.00
N PRO A 879 -3.55 25.62 5.42
CA PRO A 879 -3.52 26.84 4.61
C PRO A 879 -2.38 26.88 3.58
N TRP A 880 -1.77 25.73 3.29
CA TRP A 880 -0.77 25.55 2.25
C TRP A 880 -1.40 25.63 0.86
N LYS A 881 -0.71 26.29 -0.08
CA LYS A 881 -1.19 26.51 -1.45
C LYS A 881 -0.15 26.07 -2.46
N LEU A 882 -0.60 25.52 -3.58
CA LEU A 882 0.25 25.34 -4.76
C LEU A 882 0.66 26.72 -5.26
N LEU A 883 1.96 26.97 -5.38
CA LEU A 883 2.50 28.19 -5.99
C LEU A 883 2.60 28.01 -7.50
N TYR A 884 3.36 27.01 -7.94
CA TYR A 884 3.49 26.67 -9.35
C TYR A 884 3.86 25.19 -9.55
N ARG A 885 3.60 24.73 -10.76
CA ARG A 885 4.10 23.48 -11.33
C ARG A 885 5.00 23.83 -12.51
N TRP A 886 6.19 23.24 -12.57
CA TRP A 886 7.22 23.59 -13.55
C TRP A 886 6.70 23.54 -14.99
N SER A 887 6.09 22.42 -15.38
CA SER A 887 5.56 22.25 -16.74
C SER A 887 4.45 23.22 -17.10
N GLU A 888 3.62 23.61 -16.13
CA GLU A 888 2.51 24.53 -16.35
C GLU A 888 2.96 25.99 -16.47
N LEU A 889 3.91 26.41 -15.64
CA LEU A 889 4.42 27.78 -15.62
C LEU A 889 5.30 28.06 -16.84
N TYR A 890 6.25 27.16 -17.13
CA TYR A 890 7.25 27.40 -18.17
C TYR A 890 6.88 26.79 -19.53
N LYS A 891 5.82 25.98 -19.60
CA LYS A 891 5.39 25.24 -20.80
C LYS A 891 6.48 24.28 -21.32
N VAL A 892 7.22 23.67 -20.40
CA VAL A 892 8.28 22.70 -20.68
C VAL A 892 7.82 21.32 -20.22
N SER A 893 7.86 20.32 -21.10
CA SER A 893 7.27 19.00 -20.82
C SER A 893 8.05 18.18 -19.80
N THR A 894 9.38 18.24 -19.83
CA THR A 894 10.28 17.44 -18.99
C THR A 894 11.56 18.19 -18.64
N ILE A 895 12.16 17.87 -17.49
CA ILE A 895 13.44 18.44 -17.04
C ILE A 895 14.58 17.54 -17.53
N ASP A 896 14.85 17.58 -18.82
CA ASP A 896 16.00 16.91 -19.45
C ASP A 896 16.90 17.94 -20.15
N ALA A 897 18.12 17.52 -20.48
CA ALA A 897 19.13 18.41 -21.08
C ALA A 897 18.62 19.23 -22.26
N LYS A 898 17.85 18.60 -23.17
CA LYS A 898 17.38 19.27 -24.38
C LYS A 898 16.32 20.32 -24.05
N ASN A 899 15.31 19.93 -23.29
CA ASN A 899 14.23 20.83 -22.91
C ASN A 899 14.71 21.97 -22.01
N MET A 900 15.73 21.73 -21.18
CA MET A 900 16.37 22.76 -20.39
C MET A 900 17.17 23.74 -21.25
N ALA A 901 17.87 23.28 -22.28
CA ALA A 901 18.56 24.15 -23.23
C ALA A 901 17.57 25.07 -23.97
N ASP A 902 16.48 24.50 -24.48
CA ASP A 902 15.41 25.24 -25.18
C ASP A 902 14.75 26.27 -24.24
N TRP A 903 14.53 25.91 -22.98
CA TRP A 903 13.97 26.81 -21.97
C TRP A 903 14.91 27.97 -21.64
N ILE A 904 16.22 27.72 -21.48
CA ILE A 904 17.22 28.77 -21.24
C ILE A 904 17.31 29.72 -22.43
N GLU A 905 17.30 29.19 -23.65
CA GLU A 905 17.29 30.03 -24.85
C GLU A 905 16.05 30.92 -24.87
N LYS A 906 14.87 30.36 -24.52
CA LYS A 906 13.64 31.14 -24.39
C LYS A 906 13.75 32.20 -23.29
N LEU A 907 14.25 31.84 -22.11
CA LEU A 907 14.46 32.75 -20.97
C LEU A 907 15.33 33.95 -21.33
N SER A 908 16.34 33.76 -22.18
CA SER A 908 17.25 34.84 -22.63
C SER A 908 16.61 35.83 -23.63
N LYS A 909 15.48 35.47 -24.25
CA LYS A 909 14.82 36.25 -25.31
C LYS A 909 13.44 36.77 -24.92
N ASP A 910 12.77 36.11 -23.97
CA ASP A 910 11.39 36.35 -23.60
C ASP A 910 11.29 36.90 -22.18
N PHE A 911 10.98 38.20 -22.08
CA PHE A 911 10.87 38.91 -20.82
C PHE A 911 9.78 38.31 -19.89
N ASP A 912 8.67 37.84 -20.45
CA ASP A 912 7.58 37.25 -19.65
C ASP A 912 8.04 35.93 -19.00
N THR A 913 8.85 35.13 -19.72
CA THR A 913 9.43 33.91 -19.16
C THR A 913 10.42 34.23 -18.03
N LEU A 914 11.21 35.29 -18.18
CA LEU A 914 12.13 35.77 -17.14
C LEU A 914 11.41 36.29 -15.90
N GLU A 915 10.37 37.11 -16.08
CA GLU A 915 9.57 37.65 -14.97
C GLU A 915 8.88 36.53 -14.19
N ASN A 916 8.32 35.52 -14.90
CA ASN A 916 7.74 34.34 -14.27
C ASN A 916 8.77 33.53 -13.47
N TYR A 917 10.00 33.41 -13.98
CA TYR A 917 11.09 32.75 -13.25
C TYR A 917 11.45 33.49 -11.97
N VAL A 918 11.68 34.81 -12.04
CA VAL A 918 12.01 35.62 -10.86
C VAL A 918 10.89 35.59 -9.83
N TRP A 919 9.62 35.59 -10.25
CA TRP A 919 8.47 35.43 -9.36
C TRP A 919 8.46 34.07 -8.66
N ALA A 920 8.73 32.98 -9.40
CA ALA A 920 8.79 31.63 -8.84
C ALA A 920 9.98 31.47 -7.87
N GLN A 921 11.15 31.97 -8.27
CA GLN A 921 12.40 31.97 -7.51
C GLN A 921 12.25 32.64 -6.14
N THR A 922 11.50 33.75 -6.11
CA THR A 922 11.21 34.52 -4.88
C THR A 922 10.02 33.97 -4.09
N ILE A 923 9.54 32.77 -4.40
CA ILE A 923 8.41 32.11 -3.73
C ILE A 923 7.15 33.01 -3.72
N GLY A 924 6.93 33.70 -4.85
CA GLY A 924 5.79 34.58 -5.07
C GLY A 924 5.87 35.96 -4.39
N MET A 925 7.04 36.37 -3.90
CA MET A 925 7.25 37.68 -3.28
C MET A 925 8.07 38.58 -4.22
N MET A 926 7.39 39.33 -5.10
CA MET A 926 8.08 40.19 -6.08
C MET A 926 8.84 41.35 -5.43
N GLY A 927 10.10 41.54 -5.83
CA GLY A 927 10.80 42.82 -5.84
C GLY A 927 11.48 42.99 -7.19
N ARG A 928 11.31 44.14 -7.87
CA ARG A 928 11.87 44.40 -9.21
C ARG A 928 13.41 44.43 -9.29
N ASN A 929 14.11 44.35 -8.16
CA ASN A 929 15.54 44.61 -8.05
C ASN A 929 16.44 43.37 -8.22
N GLY A 930 15.99 42.33 -8.91
CA GLY A 930 16.71 41.03 -8.97
C GLY A 930 16.86 40.40 -10.35
N MET A 931 16.55 41.13 -11.44
CA MET A 931 16.71 40.62 -12.82
C MET A 931 18.14 40.75 -13.35
N GLU A 932 18.95 41.64 -12.77
CA GLU A 932 20.36 41.75 -13.11
C GLU A 932 21.05 40.43 -12.74
N CYS A 933 21.84 39.87 -13.65
CA CYS A 933 22.56 38.59 -13.49
C CYS A 933 21.76 37.29 -13.43
N THR A 934 20.42 37.28 -13.42
CA THR A 934 19.65 36.03 -13.23
C THR A 934 19.98 34.95 -14.26
N LEU A 935 20.16 35.32 -15.52
CA LEU A 935 20.56 34.38 -16.58
C LEU A 935 21.98 33.84 -16.35
N CYS A 936 22.88 34.67 -15.84
CA CYS A 936 24.25 34.29 -15.50
C CYS A 936 24.28 33.32 -14.31
N ASP A 937 23.45 33.55 -13.29
CA ASP A 937 23.30 32.65 -12.13
C ASP A 937 22.87 31.24 -12.57
N ILE A 938 22.03 31.14 -13.60
CA ILE A 938 21.56 29.87 -14.16
C ILE A 938 22.68 29.18 -14.96
N LEU A 939 23.41 29.93 -15.77
CA LEU A 939 24.35 29.39 -16.76
C LEU A 939 25.74 29.07 -16.22
N TYR A 940 26.22 29.84 -15.24
CA TYR A 940 27.63 29.84 -14.85
C TYR A 940 27.83 29.46 -13.39
N ILE A 941 28.30 28.23 -13.21
CA ILE A 941 28.74 27.69 -11.91
C ILE A 941 30.23 27.94 -11.67
N ASP A 942 30.99 28.48 -12.65
CA ASP A 942 32.37 29.00 -12.47
C ASP A 942 32.46 30.56 -12.37
N GLN A 943 33.41 31.07 -11.57
CA GLN A 943 33.31 32.44 -11.01
C GLN A 943 33.63 33.46 -12.06
N SER A 944 34.69 33.16 -12.80
CA SER A 944 35.20 33.96 -13.88
C SER A 944 34.12 34.24 -14.91
N ASN A 945 33.42 33.20 -15.39
CA ASN A 945 32.42 33.37 -16.42
C ASN A 945 31.15 34.02 -15.86
N HIS A 946 30.78 33.71 -14.61
CA HIS A 946 29.66 34.36 -13.94
C HIS A 946 29.88 35.87 -13.81
N GLN A 947 31.02 36.28 -13.25
CA GLN A 947 31.35 37.70 -13.06
C GLN A 947 31.47 38.44 -14.40
N GLN A 948 32.07 37.81 -15.42
CA GLN A 948 32.12 38.38 -16.76
C GLN A 948 30.73 38.55 -17.39
N CYS A 949 29.85 37.56 -17.23
CA CYS A 949 28.46 37.61 -17.71
C CYS A 949 27.65 38.70 -16.99
N CYS A 950 27.92 38.89 -15.70
CA CYS A 950 27.25 39.85 -14.84
C CYS A 950 27.66 41.31 -15.03
N GLN A 951 28.74 41.60 -15.77
CA GLN A 951 29.14 42.99 -15.98
C GLN A 951 28.08 43.73 -16.81
N PRO A 952 27.68 44.94 -16.41
CA PRO A 952 26.74 45.73 -17.20
C PRO A 952 27.37 46.02 -18.57
N SER A 953 26.74 45.47 -19.63
CA SER A 953 27.09 45.76 -21.03
C SER A 953 26.53 47.10 -21.47
#